data_AF-A0A1L9T5N6-F1
#
_entry.id   AF-A0A1L9T5N6-F1
#
_cell.length_a   1.000
_cell.length_b   1.000
_cell.length_c   1.000
_cell.angle_alpha   90.00
_cell.angle_beta   90.00
_cell.angle_gamma   90.00
#
_symmetry.space_group_name_H-M   'P 1'
#
loop_
_entity.id
_entity.type
_entity.pdbx_description
1 polymer ?
#
loop_
_entity_poly.entity_id
_entity_poly.type
_entity_poly.pdbx_seq_one_letter_code
_entity_poly.pdbx_strand_id
1 'polypeptide(L)'
;MPDPTTLPPELFTQILSSAVQPHPPTDPNPNTVRNREIEREYDFHSGTNLAQLSQLILVNRRWRDLCLPTLYAKYSHNGARHSYISLWRFLRSVMRNPKIAAMVRGASIGNWGFYPDVFAEDDEVRGDNVQFSEGDVEMMRRAIRAVFNPRGKDWKIVDALEARILDPQALSERDCRPLVVLLLMSLPNVETVYLHLPEGGSVLRCVLEEALHCQDKSGELPFLRHLAHLHLLAEVPVYGFEAGPSFWMSDPALRLDDIWPCVYFSGLRTLALYDLETEGIAAFLAKNSDSICRVENLRVVVKPTATRSSAGVRALINLPQSLAQFSICWDHNLRSGEPAPEISVVEVWDALQKHRESLEQLAVFYNVHELDEPTPGHFGSLQIFPRMKRLDTQLNILLDGMTTERLAPFHLKDTIPESLDSLFLHPGWVYETSPNFQTTELQAMVAERRRPLKLLALGDILAAPYYNQIKHSEKTSDFERMGAAGSEPYPGLWTLCKQAGTQLHVTSSCVRTYVPGPCEFHKGGACQWLWRKTWNIRADGIQRNRTSVERLPKPVPRKKTKKSPSLPPHTVAFTDHTGNEAFMVFKNCIDAESSKLPPLFPLVVYFTHPNAIPSPDATDLGGLLRAIREARIDSDFHFRLDVYFLPGASEDDCKTHYLAERASRADYETLIREFNARVFQLKSQRGSRSAELGDSSPAQTTTRLPGMARSHPGLEPYRGLLLSCPEVNWRDGAQRISCLRFDKQAVEDATDYSQGDAQNDEYRNAPESTTLSFRIAYDSPKSGDDDEETIGDWFGQSTKDIQSAHRFGDIHSRAAGMAWTSW
;
A
#
# COMPACT_ATOMS: atom_id res chain seq x y z
N MET A 1 -20.26 43.23 -13.81
CA MET A 1 -18.84 43.03 -14.14
C MET A 1 -18.48 43.98 -15.26
N PRO A 2 -17.30 44.63 -15.25
CA PRO A 2 -16.80 45.32 -16.44
C PRO A 2 -16.80 44.35 -17.63
N ASP A 3 -17.05 44.87 -18.83
CA ASP A 3 -16.98 44.06 -20.05
C ASP A 3 -15.54 43.52 -20.16
N PRO A 4 -15.30 42.21 -20.05
CA PRO A 4 -13.95 41.65 -20.09
C PRO A 4 -13.23 41.93 -21.40
N THR A 5 -13.93 42.45 -22.40
CA THR A 5 -13.37 42.78 -23.71
C THR A 5 -12.60 44.09 -23.74
N THR A 6 -12.60 44.84 -22.65
CA THR A 6 -11.70 45.97 -22.45
C THR A 6 -10.40 45.57 -21.73
N LEU A 7 -10.28 44.31 -21.29
CA LEU A 7 -9.10 43.82 -20.57
C LEU A 7 -8.17 43.04 -21.51
N PRO A 8 -6.85 43.17 -21.34
CA PRO A 8 -5.89 42.30 -22.01
C PRO A 8 -6.18 40.82 -21.69
N PRO A 9 -6.05 39.89 -22.67
CA PRO A 9 -6.29 38.46 -22.47
C PRO A 9 -5.53 37.86 -21.28
N GLU A 10 -4.33 38.34 -21.00
CA GLU A 10 -3.48 37.92 -19.88
C GLU A 10 -4.12 38.31 -18.54
N LEU A 11 -4.62 39.55 -18.44
CA LEU A 11 -5.27 40.06 -17.23
C LEU A 11 -6.60 39.36 -16.99
N PHE A 12 -7.35 39.08 -18.06
CA PHE A 12 -8.57 38.30 -17.98
C PHE A 12 -8.29 36.86 -17.53
N THR A 13 -7.25 36.21 -18.05
CA THR A 13 -6.86 34.86 -17.63
C THR A 13 -6.46 34.83 -16.15
N GLN A 14 -5.74 35.84 -15.67
CA GLN A 14 -5.44 36.00 -14.24
C GLN A 14 -6.70 36.17 -13.40
N ILE A 15 -7.63 37.05 -13.82
CA ILE A 15 -8.92 37.24 -13.13
C ILE A 15 -9.72 35.94 -13.12
N LEU A 16 -9.81 35.24 -14.24
CA LEU A 16 -10.51 33.96 -14.33
C LEU A 16 -9.86 32.94 -13.39
N SER A 17 -8.53 32.83 -13.38
CA SER A 17 -7.80 31.91 -12.51
C SER A 17 -7.97 32.24 -11.01
N SER A 18 -8.23 33.50 -10.68
CA SER A 18 -8.44 33.96 -9.29
C SER A 18 -9.89 33.83 -8.86
N ALA A 19 -10.84 34.17 -9.75
CA ALA A 19 -12.28 34.14 -9.48
C ALA A 19 -12.87 32.73 -9.49
N VAL A 20 -12.22 31.80 -10.19
CA VAL A 20 -12.64 30.41 -10.33
C VAL A 20 -11.93 29.51 -9.31
N GLN A 21 -11.16 30.09 -8.38
CA GLN A 21 -10.65 29.33 -7.24
C GLN A 21 -11.84 28.83 -6.40
N PRO A 22 -11.81 27.56 -5.96
CA PRO A 22 -12.86 27.04 -5.12
C PRO A 22 -12.96 27.88 -3.84
N HIS A 23 -14.14 28.45 -3.56
CA HIS A 23 -14.38 29.09 -2.28
C HIS A 23 -14.15 28.08 -1.15
N PRO A 24 -13.49 28.46 -0.04
CA PRO A 24 -13.36 27.59 1.12
C PRO A 24 -14.77 27.10 1.52
N PRO A 25 -14.95 25.82 1.88
CA PRO A 25 -16.27 25.31 2.21
C PRO A 25 -16.83 26.12 3.40
N THR A 26 -18.03 26.68 3.23
CA THR A 26 -18.72 27.44 4.29
C THR A 26 -19.53 26.53 5.22
N ASP A 27 -19.28 25.22 5.18
CA ASP A 27 -20.02 24.24 5.98
C ASP A 27 -19.54 24.33 7.44
N PRO A 28 -20.44 24.53 8.43
CA PRO A 28 -20.02 24.62 9.82
C PRO A 28 -19.53 23.29 10.39
N ASN A 29 -19.79 22.15 9.72
CA ASN A 29 -19.31 20.85 10.19
C ASN A 29 -17.88 20.58 9.70
N PRO A 30 -16.86 20.55 10.59
CA PRO A 30 -15.46 20.37 10.21
C PRO A 30 -15.19 19.05 9.49
N ASN A 31 -15.98 18.00 9.74
CA ASN A 31 -15.84 16.73 9.02
C ASN A 31 -16.37 16.80 7.59
N THR A 32 -17.45 17.55 7.37
CA THR A 32 -17.99 17.76 6.01
C THR A 32 -17.10 18.70 5.21
N VAL A 33 -16.58 19.76 5.83
CA VAL A 33 -15.53 20.63 5.26
C VAL A 33 -14.34 19.78 4.87
N ARG A 34 -13.82 18.96 5.79
CA ARG A 34 -12.68 18.07 5.56
C ARG A 34 -12.93 17.10 4.42
N ASN A 35 -14.09 16.43 4.38
CA ASN A 35 -14.44 15.50 3.30
C ASN A 35 -14.60 16.19 1.95
N ARG A 36 -15.15 17.42 1.92
CA ARG A 36 -15.25 18.21 0.69
C ARG A 36 -13.92 18.80 0.25
N GLU A 37 -13.05 19.18 1.17
CA GLU A 37 -11.68 19.62 0.86
C GLU A 37 -10.88 18.47 0.29
N ILE A 38 -10.96 17.31 0.94
CA ILE A 38 -10.53 16.01 0.41
C ILE A 38 -11.03 15.89 -1.03
N GLU A 39 -12.33 15.75 -1.27
CA GLU A 39 -12.90 15.56 -2.62
C GLU A 39 -12.45 16.61 -3.65
N ARG A 40 -12.34 17.90 -3.27
CA ARG A 40 -11.93 19.00 -4.17
C ARG A 40 -10.45 18.99 -4.50
N GLU A 41 -9.59 18.68 -3.54
CA GLU A 41 -8.14 18.60 -3.74
C GLU A 41 -7.76 17.37 -4.58
N TYR A 42 -8.67 16.39 -4.66
CA TYR A 42 -8.53 15.15 -5.42
C TYR A 42 -9.06 15.20 -6.87
N ASP A 43 -9.73 16.27 -7.30
CA ASP A 43 -10.27 16.43 -8.65
C ASP A 43 -9.17 16.76 -9.69
N PHE A 44 -9.27 16.23 -10.92
CA PHE A 44 -8.38 16.55 -12.05
C PHE A 44 -8.36 18.05 -12.38
N HIS A 45 -9.42 18.75 -11.98
CA HIS A 45 -9.61 20.19 -12.06
C HIS A 45 -9.31 20.92 -10.75
N SER A 46 -8.57 20.31 -9.80
CA SER A 46 -8.17 20.93 -8.53
C SER A 46 -7.69 22.38 -8.74
N GLY A 47 -8.38 23.34 -8.13
CA GLY A 47 -8.12 24.77 -8.29
C GLY A 47 -8.96 25.48 -9.37
N THR A 48 -9.83 24.77 -10.10
CA THR A 48 -10.74 25.32 -11.11
C THR A 48 -12.19 24.89 -10.82
N ASN A 49 -13.05 25.84 -10.45
CA ASN A 49 -14.48 25.64 -10.29
C ASN A 49 -15.18 25.48 -11.66
N LEU A 50 -15.26 24.23 -12.15
CA LEU A 50 -15.89 23.90 -13.43
C LEU A 50 -17.37 24.31 -13.51
N ALA A 51 -18.10 24.27 -12.38
CA ALA A 51 -19.49 24.67 -12.35
C ALA A 51 -19.63 26.18 -12.64
N GLN A 52 -18.78 27.01 -12.04
CA GLN A 52 -18.73 28.44 -12.34
C GLN A 52 -18.31 28.70 -13.79
N LEU A 53 -17.28 28.02 -14.31
CA LEU A 53 -16.89 28.16 -15.73
C LEU A 53 -18.05 27.78 -16.68
N SER A 54 -18.78 26.70 -16.34
CA SER A 54 -19.93 26.24 -17.12
C SER A 54 -21.09 27.24 -17.09
N GLN A 55 -21.24 28.03 -16.02
CA GLN A 55 -22.20 29.13 -15.97
C GLN A 55 -21.71 30.33 -16.78
N LEU A 56 -20.41 30.65 -16.72
CA LEU A 56 -19.82 31.78 -17.46
C LEU A 56 -19.95 31.63 -18.97
N ILE A 57 -19.81 30.41 -19.51
CA ILE A 57 -19.99 30.17 -20.96
C ILE A 57 -21.41 30.46 -21.45
N LEU A 58 -22.41 30.55 -20.55
CA LEU A 58 -23.80 30.85 -20.87
C LEU A 58 -24.09 32.36 -20.90
N VAL A 59 -23.18 33.21 -20.40
CA VAL A 59 -23.40 34.66 -20.29
C VAL A 59 -23.50 35.31 -21.67
N ASN A 60 -22.52 35.11 -22.54
CA ASN A 60 -22.54 35.52 -23.94
C ASN A 60 -21.47 34.78 -24.78
N ARG A 61 -21.46 35.00 -26.10
CA ARG A 61 -20.50 34.34 -27.02
C ARG A 61 -19.03 34.61 -26.68
N ARG A 62 -18.69 35.79 -26.18
CA ARG A 62 -17.30 36.13 -25.87
C ARG A 62 -16.80 35.42 -24.61
N TRP A 63 -17.60 35.39 -23.55
CA TRP A 63 -17.30 34.57 -22.36
C TRP A 63 -17.18 33.09 -22.73
N ARG A 64 -18.04 32.62 -23.62
CA ARG A 64 -17.94 31.27 -24.18
C ARG A 64 -16.59 31.04 -24.84
N ASP A 65 -16.20 31.88 -25.79
CA ASP A 65 -14.94 31.71 -26.53
C ASP A 65 -13.70 31.78 -25.62
N LEU A 66 -13.74 32.60 -24.56
CA LEU A 66 -12.66 32.74 -23.59
C LEU A 66 -12.58 31.56 -22.60
N CYS A 67 -13.71 31.07 -22.10
CA CYS A 67 -13.74 30.03 -21.08
C CYS A 67 -13.66 28.61 -21.68
N LEU A 68 -14.08 28.41 -22.93
CA LEU A 68 -14.11 27.09 -23.58
C LEU A 68 -12.74 26.39 -23.59
N PRO A 69 -11.61 27.03 -23.97
CA PRO A 69 -10.30 26.38 -23.95
C PRO A 69 -9.93 25.86 -22.56
N THR A 70 -10.15 26.66 -21.51
CA THR A 70 -9.88 26.24 -20.12
C THR A 70 -10.82 25.14 -19.66
N LEU A 71 -12.11 25.24 -20.00
CA LEU A 71 -13.14 24.26 -19.63
C LEU A 71 -12.86 22.88 -20.24
N TYR A 72 -12.44 22.84 -21.51
CA TYR A 72 -12.20 21.60 -22.25
C TYR A 72 -10.73 21.19 -22.34
N ALA A 73 -9.79 21.96 -21.77
CA ALA A 73 -8.35 21.62 -21.76
C ALA A 73 -8.08 20.23 -21.18
N LYS A 74 -8.95 19.78 -20.28
CA LYS A 74 -8.79 18.58 -19.47
C LYS A 74 -10.10 17.79 -19.47
N TYR A 75 -10.01 16.50 -19.70
CA TYR A 75 -11.14 15.57 -19.58
C TYR A 75 -10.81 14.47 -18.58
N SER A 76 -11.78 14.12 -17.73
CA SER A 76 -11.67 13.02 -16.78
C SER A 76 -12.89 12.10 -16.87
N HIS A 77 -12.65 10.79 -16.95
CA HIS A 77 -13.67 9.77 -16.87
C HIS A 77 -13.28 8.71 -15.83
N ASN A 78 -14.05 8.63 -14.76
CA ASN A 78 -13.94 7.60 -13.75
C ASN A 78 -15.17 6.72 -13.86
N GLY A 79 -15.08 5.57 -14.50
CA GLY A 79 -16.24 4.70 -14.72
C GLY A 79 -16.85 4.16 -13.42
N ALA A 80 -16.19 4.28 -12.25
CA ALA A 80 -16.78 3.99 -10.95
C ALA A 80 -17.80 5.05 -10.48
N ARG A 81 -17.70 6.29 -10.99
CA ARG A 81 -18.58 7.42 -10.63
C ARG A 81 -19.43 7.92 -11.80
N HIS A 82 -18.87 7.86 -13.00
CA HIS A 82 -19.45 8.39 -14.22
C HIS A 82 -20.11 7.26 -15.01
N SER A 83 -21.31 7.53 -15.53
CA SER A 83 -22.03 6.54 -16.33
C SER A 83 -21.53 6.46 -17.77
N TYR A 84 -21.84 5.35 -18.44
CA TYR A 84 -21.55 5.16 -19.86
C TYR A 84 -22.18 6.22 -20.76
N ILE A 85 -23.39 6.70 -20.45
CA ILE A 85 -24.02 7.78 -21.20
C ILE A 85 -23.24 9.09 -21.09
N SER A 86 -22.56 9.34 -19.97
CA SER A 86 -21.71 10.53 -19.81
C SER A 86 -20.47 10.46 -20.71
N LEU A 87 -19.82 9.29 -20.80
CA LEU A 87 -18.70 9.03 -21.71
C LEU A 87 -19.15 9.20 -23.17
N TRP A 88 -20.27 8.58 -23.53
CA TRP A 88 -20.84 8.69 -24.87
C TRP A 88 -21.20 10.13 -25.24
N ARG A 89 -21.84 10.89 -24.34
CA ARG A 89 -22.19 12.30 -24.60
C ARG A 89 -20.96 13.15 -24.87
N PHE A 90 -19.87 12.94 -24.14
CA PHE A 90 -18.63 13.65 -24.38
C PHE A 90 -17.98 13.23 -25.70
N LEU A 91 -17.87 11.92 -25.95
CA LEU A 91 -17.34 11.38 -27.21
C LEU A 91 -18.10 11.94 -28.42
N ARG A 92 -19.43 11.89 -28.39
CA ARG A 92 -20.28 12.46 -29.44
C ARG A 92 -20.05 13.96 -29.63
N SER A 93 -19.80 14.69 -28.55
CA SER A 93 -19.51 16.12 -28.60
C SER A 93 -18.18 16.43 -29.28
N VAL A 94 -17.10 15.67 -28.97
CA VAL A 94 -15.79 15.87 -29.62
C VAL A 94 -15.81 15.44 -31.09
N MET A 95 -16.51 14.34 -31.42
CA MET A 95 -16.64 13.87 -32.80
C MET A 95 -17.45 14.83 -33.68
N ARG A 96 -18.47 15.51 -33.12
CA ARG A 96 -19.27 16.51 -33.84
C ARG A 96 -18.60 17.88 -33.91
N ASN A 97 -17.70 18.19 -32.98
CA ASN A 97 -17.08 19.49 -32.88
C ASN A 97 -15.56 19.38 -32.78
N PRO A 98 -14.86 19.38 -33.93
CA PRO A 98 -13.41 19.29 -33.98
C PRO A 98 -12.69 20.41 -33.21
N LYS A 99 -13.33 21.58 -33.02
CA LYS A 99 -12.74 22.67 -32.22
C LYS A 99 -12.67 22.29 -30.75
N ILE A 100 -13.70 21.63 -30.20
CA ILE A 100 -13.69 21.14 -28.81
C ILE A 100 -12.66 20.02 -28.68
N ALA A 101 -12.64 19.07 -29.62
CA ALA A 101 -11.65 18.00 -29.65
C ALA A 101 -10.20 18.52 -29.61
N ALA A 102 -9.91 19.57 -30.40
CA ALA A 102 -8.62 20.22 -30.45
C ALA A 102 -8.26 21.03 -29.18
N MET A 103 -9.23 21.36 -28.32
CA MET A 103 -8.96 22.02 -27.04
C MET A 103 -8.46 21.05 -25.98
N VAL A 104 -8.76 19.76 -26.07
CA VAL A 104 -8.36 18.77 -25.06
C VAL A 104 -6.85 18.52 -25.14
N ARG A 105 -6.13 18.86 -24.07
CA ARG A 105 -4.67 18.65 -23.90
C ARG A 105 -4.36 17.51 -22.94
N GLY A 106 -5.23 17.25 -21.98
CA GLY A 106 -5.07 16.20 -20.98
C GLY A 106 -6.30 15.30 -20.86
N ALA A 107 -6.11 13.98 -20.80
CA ALA A 107 -7.17 13.02 -20.54
C ALA A 107 -6.79 12.12 -19.35
N SER A 108 -7.73 11.89 -18.43
CA SER A 108 -7.58 10.96 -17.31
C SER A 108 -8.74 9.98 -17.27
N ILE A 109 -8.49 8.73 -17.61
CA ILE A 109 -9.54 7.73 -17.84
C ILE A 109 -9.22 6.49 -17.01
N GLY A 110 -10.16 6.03 -16.18
CA GLY A 110 -10.00 4.80 -15.41
C GLY A 110 -11.32 4.19 -14.95
N ASN A 111 -11.25 2.95 -14.44
CA ASN A 111 -12.42 2.15 -14.07
C ASN A 111 -13.44 1.94 -15.20
N TRP A 112 -12.97 1.80 -16.45
CA TRP A 112 -13.83 1.68 -17.64
C TRP A 112 -13.96 0.24 -18.14
N GLY A 113 -13.22 -0.72 -17.60
CA GLY A 113 -13.54 -2.15 -17.74
C GLY A 113 -14.66 -2.63 -16.81
N PHE A 114 -15.04 -1.82 -15.81
CA PHE A 114 -16.02 -2.21 -14.80
C PHE A 114 -17.48 -2.05 -15.26
N TYR A 115 -18.21 -3.17 -15.39
CA TYR A 115 -19.65 -3.19 -15.71
C TYR A 115 -20.45 -4.16 -14.80
N PRO A 116 -20.98 -3.69 -13.65
CA PRO A 116 -21.75 -4.51 -12.72
C PRO A 116 -23.22 -4.67 -13.15
N ASP A 117 -23.67 -3.95 -14.18
CA ASP A 117 -25.05 -4.05 -14.69
C ASP A 117 -25.36 -5.43 -15.32
N VAL A 118 -24.35 -6.27 -15.52
CA VAL A 118 -24.54 -7.68 -15.89
C VAL A 118 -25.13 -8.51 -14.73
N PHE A 119 -25.01 -8.02 -13.49
CA PHE A 119 -25.42 -8.78 -12.28
C PHE A 119 -26.66 -8.23 -11.57
N ALA A 120 -27.11 -7.02 -11.89
CA ALA A 120 -28.40 -6.54 -11.40
C ALA A 120 -29.47 -6.92 -12.43
N GLU A 121 -30.27 -7.96 -12.12
CA GLU A 121 -31.55 -8.23 -12.81
C GLU A 121 -32.57 -7.09 -12.64
N ASP A 122 -32.21 -6.03 -11.91
CA ASP A 122 -33.05 -4.89 -11.60
C ASP A 122 -33.05 -3.88 -12.75
N ASP A 123 -34.11 -3.92 -13.58
CA ASP A 123 -34.32 -3.01 -14.70
C ASP A 123 -34.35 -1.52 -14.28
N GLU A 124 -34.58 -1.20 -12.99
CA GLU A 124 -34.51 0.17 -12.46
C GLU A 124 -33.07 0.71 -12.36
N VAL A 125 -32.08 -0.16 -12.14
CA VAL A 125 -30.64 0.23 -12.13
C VAL A 125 -30.12 0.39 -13.56
N ARG A 126 -30.79 -0.23 -14.56
CA ARG A 126 -30.46 -0.09 -15.99
C ARG A 126 -30.80 1.27 -16.61
N GLY A 127 -31.20 2.28 -15.83
CA GLY A 127 -31.69 3.60 -16.27
C GLY A 127 -30.88 4.36 -17.35
N ASP A 128 -29.64 3.95 -17.63
CA ASP A 128 -28.80 4.47 -18.73
C ASP A 128 -28.80 3.56 -19.99
N ASN A 129 -29.98 3.21 -20.53
CA ASN A 129 -30.09 2.50 -21.81
C ASN A 129 -29.65 3.40 -22.99
N VAL A 130 -28.35 3.44 -23.27
CA VAL A 130 -27.83 4.07 -24.49
C VAL A 130 -28.05 3.14 -25.68
N GLN A 131 -29.05 3.45 -26.49
CA GLN A 131 -29.20 2.85 -27.81
C GLN A 131 -28.46 3.70 -28.84
N PHE A 132 -27.48 3.11 -29.52
CA PHE A 132 -26.80 3.77 -30.63
C PHE A 132 -27.70 3.73 -31.86
N SER A 133 -28.04 4.91 -32.39
CA SER A 133 -28.69 4.98 -33.69
C SER A 133 -27.72 4.55 -34.80
N GLU A 134 -28.24 4.12 -35.95
CA GLU A 134 -27.41 3.84 -37.14
C GLU A 134 -26.51 5.04 -37.50
N GLY A 135 -27.04 6.26 -37.35
CA GLY A 135 -26.27 7.49 -37.56
C GLY A 135 -25.15 7.72 -36.55
N ASP A 136 -25.29 7.24 -35.31
CA ASP A 136 -24.22 7.29 -34.31
C ASP A 136 -23.14 6.24 -34.63
N VAL A 137 -23.50 5.02 -35.03
CA VAL A 137 -22.54 4.00 -35.48
C VAL A 137 -21.78 4.45 -36.72
N GLU A 138 -22.48 5.05 -37.69
CA GLU A 138 -21.85 5.63 -38.89
C GLU A 138 -20.91 6.80 -38.56
N MET A 139 -21.20 7.57 -37.50
CA MET A 139 -20.29 8.60 -37.01
C MET A 139 -18.99 7.97 -36.47
N MET A 140 -19.09 6.90 -35.69
CA MET A 140 -17.93 6.18 -35.15
C MET A 140 -17.09 5.57 -36.26
N ARG A 141 -17.74 4.91 -37.23
CA ARG A 141 -17.12 4.37 -38.44
C ARG A 141 -16.32 5.42 -39.19
N ARG A 142 -16.92 6.60 -39.45
CA ARG A 142 -16.23 7.70 -40.12
C ARG A 142 -15.01 8.20 -39.34
N ALA A 143 -15.08 8.26 -38.01
CA ALA A 143 -13.93 8.64 -37.19
C ALA A 143 -12.78 7.62 -37.31
N ILE A 144 -13.08 6.31 -37.24
CA ILE A 144 -12.07 5.25 -37.43
C ILE A 144 -11.39 5.37 -38.79
N ARG A 145 -12.21 5.48 -39.86
CA ARG A 145 -11.72 5.58 -41.24
C ARG A 145 -10.92 6.87 -41.49
N ALA A 146 -11.29 7.98 -40.87
CA ALA A 146 -10.57 9.24 -41.00
C ALA A 146 -9.14 9.16 -40.42
N VAL A 147 -8.94 8.35 -39.37
CA VAL A 147 -7.64 8.17 -38.72
C VAL A 147 -6.75 7.20 -39.52
N PHE A 148 -7.26 6.02 -39.88
CA PHE A 148 -6.45 4.95 -40.46
C PHE A 148 -6.49 4.86 -41.99
N ASN A 149 -7.44 5.52 -42.64
CA ASN A 149 -7.57 5.47 -44.10
C ASN A 149 -7.74 6.85 -44.76
N PRO A 150 -6.86 7.84 -44.50
CA PRO A 150 -7.00 9.16 -45.10
C PRO A 150 -6.83 9.17 -46.63
N ARG A 151 -6.22 8.12 -47.21
CA ARG A 151 -5.87 8.05 -48.65
C ARG A 151 -6.49 6.86 -49.41
N GLY A 152 -7.34 6.05 -48.76
CA GLY A 152 -8.10 4.98 -49.41
C GLY A 152 -7.33 3.69 -49.78
N LYS A 153 -6.15 3.41 -49.21
CA LYS A 153 -5.25 2.36 -49.72
C LYS A 153 -5.29 1.00 -49.00
N ASP A 154 -5.73 0.92 -47.74
CA ASP A 154 -5.67 -0.33 -46.93
C ASP A 154 -7.02 -0.67 -46.25
N TRP A 155 -8.07 -0.95 -47.04
CA TRP A 155 -9.43 -1.16 -46.51
C TRP A 155 -9.57 -2.39 -45.58
N LYS A 156 -8.86 -3.50 -45.86
CA LYS A 156 -9.01 -4.76 -45.11
C LYS A 156 -8.66 -4.63 -43.62
N ILE A 157 -7.60 -3.90 -43.31
CA ILE A 157 -7.12 -3.72 -41.93
C ILE A 157 -8.08 -2.79 -41.17
N VAL A 158 -8.50 -1.72 -41.83
CA VAL A 158 -9.45 -0.74 -41.28
C VAL A 158 -10.80 -1.39 -41.00
N ASP A 159 -11.29 -2.25 -41.89
CA ASP A 159 -12.54 -3.01 -41.70
C ASP A 159 -12.42 -3.99 -40.52
N ALA A 160 -11.27 -4.64 -40.33
CA ALA A 160 -11.03 -5.53 -39.20
C ALA A 160 -10.99 -4.76 -37.87
N LEU A 161 -10.36 -3.58 -37.83
CA LEU A 161 -10.38 -2.70 -36.65
C LEU A 161 -11.79 -2.16 -36.38
N GLU A 162 -12.49 -1.74 -37.43
CA GLU A 162 -13.87 -1.28 -37.34
C GLU A 162 -14.79 -2.36 -36.75
N ALA A 163 -14.69 -3.59 -37.24
CA ALA A 163 -15.48 -4.72 -36.73
C ALA A 163 -15.18 -5.03 -35.25
N ARG A 164 -13.94 -4.81 -34.80
CA ARG A 164 -13.54 -5.04 -33.40
C ARG A 164 -13.93 -3.90 -32.46
N ILE A 165 -13.79 -2.66 -32.91
CA ILE A 165 -14.18 -1.48 -32.11
C ILE A 165 -15.70 -1.37 -32.04
N LEU A 166 -16.39 -1.59 -33.16
CA LEU A 166 -17.84 -1.44 -33.27
C LEU A 166 -18.57 -2.79 -33.14
N ASP A 167 -18.01 -3.72 -32.35
CA ASP A 167 -18.66 -4.99 -32.06
C ASP A 167 -20.05 -4.72 -31.44
N PRO A 168 -21.14 -5.14 -32.12
CA PRO A 168 -22.48 -4.89 -31.63
C PRO A 168 -22.73 -5.50 -30.26
N GLN A 169 -22.11 -6.66 -29.96
CA GLN A 169 -22.26 -7.31 -28.69
C GLN A 169 -21.63 -6.45 -27.58
N ALA A 170 -20.36 -6.08 -27.69
CA ALA A 170 -19.68 -5.21 -26.73
C ALA A 170 -20.44 -3.88 -26.51
N LEU A 171 -20.91 -3.22 -27.58
CA LEU A 171 -21.68 -1.98 -27.45
C LEU A 171 -23.03 -2.17 -26.74
N SER A 172 -23.70 -3.31 -26.97
CA SER A 172 -24.97 -3.66 -26.31
C SER A 172 -24.80 -4.05 -24.84
N GLU A 173 -23.66 -4.66 -24.51
CA GLU A 173 -23.22 -4.98 -23.14
C GLU A 173 -22.64 -3.74 -22.42
N ARG A 174 -22.66 -2.59 -23.09
CA ARG A 174 -22.18 -1.28 -22.61
C ARG A 174 -20.70 -1.27 -22.27
N ASP A 175 -19.90 -2.08 -22.94
CA ASP A 175 -18.46 -2.07 -22.81
C ASP A 175 -17.90 -0.67 -23.12
N CYS A 176 -17.26 0.00 -22.15
CA CYS A 176 -16.67 1.31 -22.38
C CYS A 176 -15.41 1.23 -23.25
N ARG A 177 -14.78 0.06 -23.41
CA ARG A 177 -13.49 -0.09 -24.12
C ARG A 177 -13.54 0.48 -25.54
N PRO A 178 -14.54 0.14 -26.38
CA PRO A 178 -14.79 0.84 -27.64
C PRO A 178 -14.83 2.37 -27.56
N LEU A 179 -15.58 2.92 -26.60
CA LEU A 179 -15.79 4.37 -26.50
C LEU A 179 -14.52 5.09 -26.05
N VAL A 180 -13.74 4.50 -25.14
CA VAL A 180 -12.46 5.06 -24.69
C VAL A 180 -11.45 5.07 -25.84
N VAL A 181 -11.39 3.99 -26.63
CA VAL A 181 -10.53 3.92 -27.82
C VAL A 181 -10.92 5.00 -28.84
N LEU A 182 -12.22 5.10 -29.17
CA LEU A 182 -12.74 6.14 -30.08
C LEU A 182 -12.48 7.56 -29.55
N LEU A 183 -12.56 7.75 -28.24
CA LEU A 183 -12.25 9.02 -27.60
C LEU A 183 -10.78 9.38 -27.84
N LEU A 184 -9.83 8.49 -27.51
CA LEU A 184 -8.40 8.74 -27.72
C LEU A 184 -8.07 9.05 -29.19
N MET A 185 -8.72 8.34 -30.12
CA MET A 185 -8.60 8.60 -31.57
C MET A 185 -9.13 9.97 -31.99
N SER A 186 -10.12 10.50 -31.26
CA SER A 186 -10.80 11.76 -31.58
C SER A 186 -10.15 12.99 -30.96
N LEU A 187 -9.07 12.85 -30.18
CA LEU A 187 -8.39 13.97 -29.49
C LEU A 187 -7.05 14.30 -30.16
N PRO A 188 -7.00 15.19 -31.17
CA PRO A 188 -5.79 15.42 -31.97
C PRO A 188 -4.65 16.08 -31.20
N ASN A 189 -4.97 16.90 -30.18
CA ASN A 189 -4.00 17.75 -29.46
C ASN A 189 -3.71 17.26 -28.04
N VAL A 190 -4.07 16.02 -27.71
CA VAL A 190 -3.80 15.49 -26.37
C VAL A 190 -2.28 15.28 -26.19
N GLU A 191 -1.75 15.85 -25.12
CA GLU A 191 -0.33 15.82 -24.75
C GLU A 191 -0.08 14.89 -23.57
N THR A 192 -1.05 14.78 -22.67
CA THR A 192 -0.95 13.96 -21.46
C THR A 192 -2.13 13.02 -21.35
N VAL A 193 -1.87 11.72 -21.23
CA VAL A 193 -2.88 10.70 -20.99
C VAL A 193 -2.55 9.94 -19.72
N TYR A 194 -3.53 9.87 -18.83
CA TYR A 194 -3.56 8.95 -17.70
C TYR A 194 -4.62 7.90 -17.97
N LEU A 195 -4.22 6.62 -17.92
CA LEU A 195 -5.10 5.51 -18.29
C LEU A 195 -4.97 4.37 -17.28
N HIS A 196 -6.10 3.90 -16.76
CA HIS A 196 -6.15 2.61 -16.06
C HIS A 196 -6.54 1.56 -17.08
N LEU A 197 -5.83 0.46 -17.17
CA LEU A 197 -6.01 -0.54 -18.21
C LEU A 197 -6.71 -1.76 -17.62
N PRO A 198 -7.90 -2.11 -18.12
CA PRO A 198 -8.53 -3.37 -17.76
C PRO A 198 -7.72 -4.53 -18.29
N GLU A 199 -7.76 -5.65 -17.57
CA GLU A 199 -7.11 -6.87 -18.01
C GLU A 199 -7.68 -7.34 -19.35
N GLY A 200 -6.81 -7.78 -20.27
CA GLY A 200 -7.22 -8.26 -21.59
C GLY A 200 -7.68 -7.16 -22.56
N GLY A 201 -7.05 -5.98 -22.51
CA GLY A 201 -7.35 -4.80 -23.34
C GLY A 201 -7.06 -4.94 -24.85
N SER A 202 -7.51 -6.02 -25.49
CA SER A 202 -7.15 -6.40 -26.86
C SER A 202 -7.54 -5.37 -27.93
N VAL A 203 -8.63 -4.62 -27.73
CA VAL A 203 -9.09 -3.60 -28.69
C VAL A 203 -8.13 -2.43 -28.73
N LEU A 204 -7.74 -1.89 -27.56
CA LEU A 204 -6.79 -0.78 -27.48
C LEU A 204 -5.44 -1.21 -28.07
N ARG A 205 -4.94 -2.38 -27.68
CA ARG A 205 -3.69 -2.94 -28.21
C ARG A 205 -3.66 -2.92 -29.73
N CYS A 206 -4.68 -3.46 -30.39
CA CYS A 206 -4.66 -3.57 -31.85
C CYS A 206 -4.78 -2.21 -32.56
N VAL A 207 -5.46 -1.25 -31.94
CA VAL A 207 -5.50 0.14 -32.44
C VAL A 207 -4.13 0.81 -32.30
N LEU A 208 -3.41 0.55 -31.20
CA LEU A 208 -2.05 1.06 -31.00
C LEU A 208 -1.02 0.40 -31.93
N GLU A 209 -1.17 -0.91 -32.20
CA GLU A 209 -0.34 -1.65 -33.17
C GLU A 209 -0.51 -1.05 -34.57
N GLU A 210 -1.75 -0.78 -35.00
CA GLU A 210 -1.98 -0.13 -36.29
C GLU A 210 -1.48 1.33 -36.31
N ALA A 211 -1.57 2.04 -35.18
CA ALA A 211 -1.02 3.38 -35.05
C ALA A 211 0.49 3.40 -35.30
N LEU A 212 1.19 2.45 -34.70
CA LEU A 212 2.64 2.28 -34.86
C LEU A 212 2.98 1.91 -36.31
N HIS A 213 2.25 0.97 -36.92
CA HIS A 213 2.43 0.62 -38.33
C HIS A 213 2.24 1.82 -39.28
N CYS A 214 1.24 2.66 -39.01
CA CYS A 214 1.04 3.90 -39.76
C CYS A 214 2.19 4.90 -39.56
N GLN A 215 2.73 5.00 -38.34
CA GLN A 215 3.91 5.81 -38.06
C GLN A 215 5.13 5.30 -38.83
N ASP A 216 5.37 4.00 -38.87
CA ASP A 216 6.52 3.44 -39.58
C ASP A 216 6.45 3.70 -41.09
N LYS A 217 5.24 3.69 -41.67
CA LYS A 217 5.01 4.03 -43.08
C LYS A 217 5.11 5.53 -43.39
N SER A 218 4.62 6.40 -42.50
CA SER A 218 4.39 7.83 -42.80
C SER A 218 5.32 8.80 -42.07
N GLY A 219 6.01 8.34 -41.03
CA GLY A 219 6.80 9.14 -40.11
C GLY A 219 5.99 9.82 -38.99
N GLU A 220 4.65 9.74 -39.03
CA GLU A 220 3.76 10.40 -38.06
C GLU A 220 2.67 9.46 -37.54
N LEU A 221 2.27 9.64 -36.28
CA LEU A 221 1.14 8.89 -35.73
C LEU A 221 -0.18 9.36 -36.37
N PRO A 222 -1.11 8.44 -36.68
CA PRO A 222 -2.39 8.82 -37.25
C PRO A 222 -3.28 9.60 -36.25
N PHE A 223 -3.20 9.27 -34.95
CA PHE A 223 -3.81 9.96 -33.81
C PHE A 223 -2.80 10.02 -32.63
N LEU A 224 -3.08 10.77 -31.56
CA LEU A 224 -2.12 11.00 -30.46
C LEU A 224 -0.78 11.64 -30.92
N ARG A 225 -0.82 12.44 -31.99
CA ARG A 225 0.36 13.08 -32.62
C ARG A 225 1.18 13.93 -31.65
N HIS A 226 0.51 14.55 -30.70
CA HIS A 226 1.10 15.44 -29.71
C HIS A 226 1.31 14.76 -28.35
N LEU A 227 1.05 13.45 -28.23
CA LEU A 227 1.20 12.75 -26.97
C LEU A 227 2.67 12.74 -26.53
N ALA A 228 2.95 13.47 -25.46
CA ALA A 228 4.28 13.59 -24.86
C ALA A 228 4.39 12.81 -23.54
N HIS A 229 3.28 12.65 -22.80
CA HIS A 229 3.25 12.03 -21.49
C HIS A 229 2.16 10.96 -21.41
N LEU A 230 2.56 9.73 -21.08
CA LEU A 230 1.66 8.60 -20.91
C LEU A 230 1.88 7.96 -19.55
N HIS A 231 0.80 7.87 -18.77
CA HIS A 231 0.78 7.29 -17.43
C HIS A 231 -0.21 6.14 -17.40
N LEU A 232 0.28 4.93 -17.17
CA LEU A 232 -0.49 3.70 -17.31
C LEU A 232 -0.52 2.96 -15.97
N LEU A 233 -1.71 2.57 -15.55
CA LEU A 233 -1.96 1.85 -14.31
C LEU A 233 -2.81 0.64 -14.62
N ALA A 234 -2.70 -0.42 -13.83
CA ALA A 234 -3.63 -1.51 -13.91
C ALA A 234 -4.99 -1.09 -13.33
N GLU A 235 -6.09 -1.40 -14.02
CA GLU A 235 -7.44 -1.14 -13.52
C GLU A 235 -7.81 -2.17 -12.43
N VAL A 236 -8.59 -1.74 -11.45
CA VAL A 236 -9.14 -2.63 -10.41
C VAL A 236 -10.01 -3.71 -11.10
N PRO A 237 -9.71 -5.01 -10.91
CA PRO A 237 -10.44 -6.05 -11.61
C PRO A 237 -11.84 -6.19 -11.00
N VAL A 238 -12.81 -6.58 -11.82
CA VAL A 238 -14.16 -6.94 -11.37
C VAL A 238 -14.11 -8.37 -10.85
N TYR A 239 -14.34 -8.59 -9.56
CA TYR A 239 -14.42 -9.94 -9.03
C TYR A 239 -15.82 -10.50 -9.24
N GLY A 240 -15.92 -11.63 -9.95
CA GLY A 240 -17.16 -12.38 -10.07
C GLY A 240 -17.52 -13.15 -8.79
N PHE A 241 -18.75 -13.67 -8.72
CA PHE A 241 -19.29 -14.46 -7.61
C PHE A 241 -18.40 -15.64 -7.14
N GLU A 242 -17.54 -16.16 -8.03
CA GLU A 242 -16.68 -17.31 -7.75
C GLU A 242 -15.45 -16.94 -6.91
N ALA A 243 -14.99 -15.69 -6.99
CA ALA A 243 -13.98 -15.17 -6.10
C ALA A 243 -14.68 -14.82 -4.78
N GLY A 244 -14.60 -15.72 -3.80
CA GLY A 244 -15.13 -15.45 -2.46
C GLY A 244 -14.63 -14.11 -1.91
N PRO A 245 -15.29 -13.55 -0.88
CA PRO A 245 -14.96 -12.24 -0.31
C PRO A 245 -13.65 -12.25 0.48
N SER A 246 -12.65 -13.04 0.09
CA SER A 246 -11.31 -12.93 0.65
C SER A 246 -10.86 -11.50 0.44
N PHE A 247 -10.64 -10.80 1.57
CA PHE A 247 -10.18 -9.41 1.64
C PHE A 247 -8.85 -9.17 0.90
N TRP A 248 -8.21 -10.25 0.44
CA TRP A 248 -7.01 -10.28 -0.38
C TRP A 248 -7.37 -10.25 -1.86
N MET A 249 -8.04 -9.17 -2.30
CA MET A 249 -8.15 -8.88 -3.73
C MET A 249 -6.73 -8.79 -4.29
N SER A 250 -6.36 -9.69 -5.22
CA SER A 250 -5.07 -9.63 -5.90
C SER A 250 -4.93 -8.25 -6.54
N ASP A 251 -3.86 -7.54 -6.23
CA ASP A 251 -3.62 -6.25 -6.87
C ASP A 251 -3.60 -6.46 -8.40
N PRO A 252 -4.24 -5.61 -9.20
CA PRO A 252 -4.20 -5.76 -10.66
C PRO A 252 -2.77 -5.61 -11.19
N ALA A 253 -2.46 -6.32 -12.28
CA ALA A 253 -1.18 -6.21 -12.98
C ALA A 253 -1.33 -5.44 -14.28
N LEU A 254 -0.43 -4.49 -14.51
CA LEU A 254 -0.22 -3.89 -15.81
C LEU A 254 0.69 -4.82 -16.60
N ARG A 255 0.21 -5.30 -17.76
CA ARG A 255 0.99 -6.14 -18.66
C ARG A 255 1.49 -5.33 -19.84
N LEU A 256 2.78 -5.42 -20.14
CA LEU A 256 3.36 -4.69 -21.27
C LEU A 256 2.74 -5.14 -22.61
N ASP A 257 2.35 -6.41 -22.72
CA ASP A 257 1.73 -6.99 -23.90
C ASP A 257 0.48 -6.22 -24.39
N ASP A 258 -0.24 -5.55 -23.49
CA ASP A 258 -1.46 -4.80 -23.83
C ASP A 258 -1.18 -3.41 -24.41
N ILE A 259 0.02 -2.88 -24.24
CA ILE A 259 0.36 -1.46 -24.48
C ILE A 259 1.71 -1.23 -25.15
N TRP A 260 2.42 -2.29 -25.47
CA TRP A 260 3.78 -2.22 -26.01
C TRP A 260 3.95 -1.26 -27.20
N PRO A 261 2.99 -1.06 -28.14
CA PRO A 261 3.26 -0.21 -29.30
C PRO A 261 3.51 1.25 -28.88
N CYS A 262 2.89 1.70 -27.77
CA CYS A 262 3.07 3.05 -27.25
C CYS A 262 4.52 3.38 -26.90
N VAL A 263 5.34 2.39 -26.52
CA VAL A 263 6.74 2.64 -26.12
C VAL A 263 7.58 3.15 -27.30
N TYR A 264 7.11 2.94 -28.53
CA TYR A 264 7.78 3.34 -29.77
C TYR A 264 7.14 4.57 -30.44
N PHE A 265 6.20 5.23 -29.77
CA PHE A 265 5.59 6.45 -30.29
C PHE A 265 6.61 7.59 -30.34
N SER A 266 6.78 8.18 -31.53
CA SER A 266 7.86 9.13 -31.83
C SER A 266 7.77 10.45 -31.05
N GLY A 267 6.56 10.85 -30.66
CA GLY A 267 6.28 12.02 -29.82
C GLY A 267 6.38 11.76 -28.31
N LEU A 268 6.36 10.49 -27.88
CA LEU A 268 6.32 10.15 -26.47
C LEU A 268 7.69 10.44 -25.82
N ARG A 269 7.67 11.15 -24.70
CA ARG A 269 8.87 11.56 -23.93
C ARG A 269 8.83 11.07 -22.50
N THR A 270 7.66 11.00 -21.89
CA THR A 270 7.46 10.45 -20.55
C THR A 270 6.57 9.23 -20.60
N LEU A 271 7.06 8.11 -20.07
CA LEU A 271 6.30 6.89 -19.87
C LEU A 271 6.36 6.49 -18.39
N ALA A 272 5.20 6.40 -17.76
CA ALA A 272 5.07 5.91 -16.39
C ALA A 272 4.20 4.65 -16.37
N LEU A 273 4.77 3.55 -15.88
CA LEU A 273 4.15 2.23 -15.80
C LEU A 273 3.99 1.89 -14.31
N TYR A 274 2.75 1.74 -13.85
CA TYR A 274 2.44 1.43 -12.45
C TYR A 274 1.86 0.02 -12.33
N ASP A 275 2.26 -0.68 -11.27
CA ASP A 275 1.92 -2.09 -11.01
C ASP A 275 2.30 -3.00 -12.19
N LEU A 276 3.47 -2.74 -12.78
CA LEU A 276 3.97 -3.48 -13.94
C LEU A 276 4.38 -4.90 -13.56
N GLU A 277 3.84 -5.88 -14.27
CA GLU A 277 4.33 -7.25 -14.27
C GLU A 277 5.53 -7.37 -15.22
N THR A 278 6.65 -7.83 -14.70
CA THR A 278 7.94 -7.84 -15.44
C THR A 278 8.25 -9.16 -16.11
N GLU A 279 7.43 -10.19 -15.88
CA GLU A 279 7.59 -11.49 -16.53
C GLU A 279 7.47 -11.38 -18.05
N GLY A 280 8.33 -12.09 -18.79
CA GLY A 280 8.26 -12.17 -20.25
C GLY A 280 8.67 -10.90 -21.01
N ILE A 281 8.76 -9.73 -20.37
CA ILE A 281 9.07 -8.44 -21.01
C ILE A 281 10.36 -8.50 -21.84
N ALA A 282 11.42 -9.13 -21.31
CA ALA A 282 12.69 -9.20 -22.04
C ALA A 282 12.57 -9.97 -23.37
N ALA A 283 11.91 -11.13 -23.34
CA ALA A 283 11.66 -11.92 -24.54
C ALA A 283 10.69 -11.20 -25.49
N PHE A 284 9.73 -10.46 -24.95
CA PHE A 284 8.78 -9.67 -25.71
C PHE A 284 9.45 -8.52 -26.47
N LEU A 285 10.26 -7.70 -25.79
CA LEU A 285 10.96 -6.57 -26.39
C LEU A 285 12.03 -7.00 -27.40
N ALA A 286 12.69 -8.15 -27.16
CA ALA A 286 13.65 -8.71 -28.10
C ALA A 286 13.01 -9.05 -29.46
N LYS A 287 11.72 -9.38 -29.51
CA LYS A 287 10.99 -9.63 -30.77
C LYS A 287 10.62 -8.34 -31.53
N ASN A 288 10.68 -7.20 -30.87
CA ASN A 288 10.24 -5.89 -31.40
C ASN A 288 11.40 -4.88 -31.44
N SER A 289 12.64 -5.35 -31.60
CA SER A 289 13.86 -4.54 -31.45
C SER A 289 14.10 -3.49 -32.55
N ASP A 290 13.38 -3.57 -33.66
CA ASP A 290 13.66 -2.74 -34.84
C ASP A 290 13.17 -1.28 -34.70
N SER A 291 12.31 -1.02 -33.72
CA SER A 291 11.73 0.30 -33.46
C SER A 291 12.54 1.11 -32.46
N ILE A 292 12.65 2.42 -32.70
CA ILE A 292 13.40 3.34 -31.83
C ILE A 292 12.49 3.86 -30.72
N CYS A 293 12.83 3.55 -29.46
CA CYS A 293 12.20 4.16 -28.29
C CYS A 293 12.84 5.52 -27.97
N ARG A 294 12.01 6.58 -27.99
CA ARG A 294 12.41 7.98 -27.72
C ARG A 294 11.98 8.50 -26.35
N VAL A 295 11.58 7.60 -25.45
CA VAL A 295 11.24 7.96 -24.07
C VAL A 295 12.49 8.47 -23.36
N GLU A 296 12.42 9.67 -22.79
CA GLU A 296 13.52 10.29 -22.04
C GLU A 296 13.30 10.15 -20.52
N ASN A 297 12.03 10.06 -20.10
CA ASN A 297 11.62 9.98 -18.71
C ASN A 297 10.83 8.68 -18.48
N LEU A 298 11.51 7.68 -17.92
CA LEU A 298 10.90 6.37 -17.64
C LEU A 298 10.66 6.20 -16.13
N ARG A 299 9.42 5.88 -15.78
CA ARG A 299 9.03 5.54 -14.40
C ARG A 299 8.39 4.15 -14.38
N VAL A 300 8.85 3.31 -13.45
CA VAL A 300 8.38 1.93 -13.32
C VAL A 300 8.08 1.62 -11.86
N VAL A 301 6.82 1.32 -11.53
CA VAL A 301 6.46 0.72 -10.23
C VAL A 301 6.13 -0.74 -10.50
N VAL A 302 7.00 -1.64 -10.04
CA VAL A 302 6.87 -3.08 -10.27
C VAL A 302 5.88 -3.68 -9.28
N LYS A 303 4.98 -4.52 -9.78
CA LYS A 303 4.01 -5.23 -8.93
C LYS A 303 4.71 -6.31 -8.10
N PRO A 304 4.38 -6.47 -6.80
CA PRO A 304 4.85 -7.59 -5.99
C PRO A 304 4.23 -8.90 -6.48
N THR A 305 4.97 -9.63 -7.31
CA THR A 305 4.54 -10.93 -7.89
C THR A 305 5.68 -11.95 -7.82
N ALA A 306 5.31 -13.22 -7.73
CA ALA A 306 6.27 -14.34 -7.76
C ALA A 306 6.97 -14.49 -9.12
N THR A 307 6.43 -13.84 -10.15
CA THR A 307 6.90 -13.92 -11.54
C THR A 307 7.79 -12.73 -11.93
N ARG A 308 8.11 -11.84 -10.99
CA ARG A 308 8.94 -10.66 -11.28
C ARG A 308 10.32 -11.06 -11.84
N SER A 309 10.82 -10.28 -12.79
CA SER A 309 12.03 -10.59 -13.54
C SER A 309 12.96 -9.39 -13.68
N SER A 310 14.17 -9.53 -13.16
CA SER A 310 15.26 -8.56 -13.33
C SER A 310 15.65 -8.38 -14.80
N ALA A 311 15.54 -9.45 -15.60
CA ALA A 311 15.74 -9.37 -17.05
C ALA A 311 14.71 -8.46 -17.73
N GLY A 312 13.44 -8.51 -17.30
CA GLY A 312 12.38 -7.61 -17.79
C GLY A 312 12.67 -6.15 -17.46
N VAL A 313 13.08 -5.86 -16.22
CA VAL A 313 13.49 -4.50 -15.79
C VAL A 313 14.70 -4.01 -16.61
N ARG A 314 15.73 -4.85 -16.76
CA ARG A 314 16.92 -4.53 -17.55
C ARG A 314 16.58 -4.22 -19.00
N ALA A 315 15.69 -5.00 -19.60
CA ALA A 315 15.23 -4.77 -20.97
C ALA A 315 14.52 -3.42 -21.12
N LEU A 316 13.69 -3.02 -20.14
CA LEU A 316 13.03 -1.71 -20.14
C LEU A 316 14.01 -0.55 -19.99
N ILE A 317 15.00 -0.66 -19.10
CA ILE A 317 16.03 0.38 -18.93
C ILE A 317 16.86 0.52 -20.22
N ASN A 318 17.16 -0.60 -20.87
CA ASN A 318 17.93 -0.62 -22.11
C ASN A 318 17.12 -0.26 -23.36
N LEU A 319 15.80 -0.15 -23.27
CA LEU A 319 14.94 0.10 -24.41
C LEU A 319 15.14 1.52 -25.00
N PRO A 320 15.10 2.61 -24.23
CA PRO A 320 15.32 3.95 -24.76
C PRO A 320 16.73 4.18 -25.30
N GLN A 321 16.87 5.08 -26.28
CA GLN A 321 18.18 5.51 -26.78
C GLN A 321 18.97 6.34 -25.75
N SER A 322 18.30 7.25 -25.04
CA SER A 322 18.88 7.99 -23.91
C SER A 322 17.82 8.26 -22.85
N LEU A 323 18.15 8.01 -21.59
CA LEU A 323 17.32 8.39 -20.44
C LEU A 323 17.88 9.65 -19.78
N ALA A 324 17.02 10.66 -19.64
CA ALA A 324 17.28 11.84 -18.83
C ALA A 324 16.78 11.65 -17.39
N GLN A 325 15.66 10.95 -17.21
CA GLN A 325 15.09 10.65 -15.90
C GLN A 325 14.71 9.18 -15.81
N PHE A 326 15.17 8.50 -14.77
CA PHE A 326 14.77 7.14 -14.46
C PHE A 326 14.27 7.02 -13.03
N SER A 327 13.13 6.36 -12.86
CA SER A 327 12.55 6.10 -11.56
C SER A 327 12.03 4.67 -11.50
N ILE A 328 12.40 3.94 -10.46
CA ILE A 328 11.90 2.60 -10.21
C ILE A 328 11.57 2.38 -8.74
N CYS A 329 10.43 1.74 -8.49
CA CYS A 329 10.06 1.22 -7.19
C CYS A 329 9.62 -0.24 -7.32
N TRP A 330 10.09 -1.11 -6.44
CA TRP A 330 9.55 -2.47 -6.32
C TRP A 330 9.40 -2.86 -4.85
N ASP A 331 8.57 -3.84 -4.57
CA ASP A 331 8.40 -4.38 -3.21
C ASP A 331 8.98 -5.78 -3.16
N HIS A 332 9.91 -6.05 -2.25
CA HIS A 332 10.51 -7.37 -2.04
C HIS A 332 9.49 -8.37 -1.50
N ASN A 333 8.48 -7.90 -0.77
CA ASN A 333 7.63 -8.73 0.05
C ASN A 333 6.50 -9.32 -0.79
N LEU A 334 6.53 -10.64 -0.98
CA LEU A 334 5.32 -11.37 -1.30
C LEU A 334 4.57 -11.68 -0.02
N ARG A 335 3.28 -11.34 0.00
CA ARG A 335 2.39 -11.73 1.10
C ARG A 335 2.25 -13.26 1.24
N SER A 336 2.62 -14.03 0.21
CA SER A 336 2.43 -15.49 0.16
C SER A 336 3.53 -16.30 0.85
N GLY A 337 4.58 -15.68 1.40
CA GLY A 337 5.73 -16.41 1.98
C GLY A 337 6.57 -17.16 0.94
N GLU A 338 6.20 -17.11 -0.34
CA GLU A 338 6.96 -17.70 -1.42
C GLU A 338 8.18 -16.83 -1.76
N PRO A 339 9.34 -17.42 -2.04
CA PRO A 339 10.50 -16.67 -2.49
C PRO A 339 10.25 -16.13 -3.91
N ALA A 340 9.99 -14.82 -4.04
CA ALA A 340 9.98 -14.18 -5.35
C ALA A 340 11.41 -13.96 -5.88
N PRO A 341 11.65 -14.18 -7.19
CA PRO A 341 12.93 -13.87 -7.83
C PRO A 341 13.35 -12.44 -7.53
N GLU A 342 14.56 -12.22 -7.04
CA GLU A 342 14.97 -10.90 -6.56
C GLU A 342 15.33 -9.96 -7.73
N ILE A 343 14.73 -8.75 -7.74
CA ILE A 343 15.22 -7.67 -8.61
C ILE A 343 16.52 -7.15 -8.02
N SER A 344 17.64 -7.54 -8.63
CA SER A 344 18.96 -7.14 -8.16
C SER A 344 19.24 -5.66 -8.47
N VAL A 345 19.68 -4.94 -7.45
CA VAL A 345 20.13 -3.54 -7.56
C VAL A 345 21.34 -3.44 -8.50
N VAL A 346 22.22 -4.45 -8.49
CA VAL A 346 23.41 -4.51 -9.36
C VAL A 346 23.00 -4.60 -10.84
N GLU A 347 21.97 -5.38 -11.15
CA GLU A 347 21.51 -5.48 -12.54
C GLU A 347 20.83 -4.21 -13.03
N VAL A 348 20.10 -3.51 -12.14
CA VAL A 348 19.55 -2.17 -12.43
C VAL A 348 20.70 -1.18 -12.67
N TRP A 349 21.74 -1.23 -11.84
CA TRP A 349 22.95 -0.42 -11.98
C TRP A 349 23.64 -0.63 -13.33
N ASP A 350 23.92 -1.88 -13.69
CA ASP A 350 24.59 -2.22 -14.94
C ASP A 350 23.81 -1.75 -16.16
N ALA A 351 22.48 -1.83 -16.11
CA ALA A 351 21.61 -1.31 -17.17
C ALA A 351 21.70 0.23 -17.29
N LEU A 352 21.79 0.94 -16.16
CA LEU A 352 21.86 2.40 -16.15
C LEU A 352 23.15 2.95 -16.73
N GLN A 353 24.24 2.18 -16.76
CA GLN A 353 25.51 2.61 -17.35
C GLN A 353 25.37 2.99 -18.83
N LYS A 354 24.41 2.40 -19.56
CA LYS A 354 24.07 2.80 -20.93
C LYS A 354 23.76 4.30 -21.05
N HIS A 355 23.18 4.89 -20.00
CA HIS A 355 22.68 6.26 -19.96
C HIS A 355 23.60 7.22 -19.21
N ARG A 356 24.86 6.84 -19.00
CA ARG A 356 25.83 7.63 -18.21
C ARG A 356 25.93 9.10 -18.61
N GLU A 357 25.87 9.38 -19.92
CA GLU A 357 26.03 10.73 -20.47
C GLU A 357 24.72 11.54 -20.49
N SER A 358 23.56 10.91 -20.28
CA SER A 358 22.26 11.57 -20.41
C SER A 358 21.51 11.71 -19.10
N LEU A 359 21.76 10.82 -18.12
CA LEU A 359 20.96 10.73 -16.92
C LEU A 359 21.13 11.96 -16.01
N GLU A 360 20.05 12.71 -15.82
CA GLU A 360 19.99 13.89 -14.96
C GLU A 360 19.30 13.61 -13.62
N GLN A 361 18.33 12.71 -13.59
CA GLN A 361 17.58 12.35 -12.38
C GLN A 361 17.46 10.85 -12.22
N LEU A 362 17.78 10.37 -11.02
CA LEU A 362 17.69 8.95 -10.67
C LEU A 362 16.89 8.80 -9.38
N ALA A 363 15.87 7.94 -9.41
CA ALA A 363 15.06 7.63 -8.25
C ALA A 363 14.86 6.11 -8.08
N VAL A 364 15.54 5.46 -7.14
CA VAL A 364 15.54 3.99 -7.01
C VAL A 364 15.16 3.57 -5.59
N PHE A 365 14.14 2.73 -5.50
CA PHE A 365 13.52 2.35 -4.26
C PHE A 365 13.11 0.90 -4.26
N TYR A 366 13.32 0.26 -3.12
CA TYR A 366 12.74 -1.03 -2.85
C TYR A 366 12.15 -1.09 -1.44
N ASN A 367 10.96 -1.68 -1.30
CA ASN A 367 10.42 -1.96 0.02
C ASN A 367 10.95 -3.32 0.47
N VAL A 368 11.61 -3.39 1.62
CA VAL A 368 12.03 -4.64 2.28
C VAL A 368 11.38 -4.69 3.65
N HIS A 369 10.91 -5.87 4.07
CA HIS A 369 10.55 -6.09 5.46
C HIS A 369 11.81 -6.15 6.32
N GLU A 370 11.74 -5.60 7.53
CA GLU A 370 12.82 -5.53 8.55
C GLU A 370 13.58 -6.85 8.77
N LEU A 371 13.00 -8.00 8.39
CA LEU A 371 13.51 -9.35 8.68
C LEU A 371 14.14 -10.06 7.46
N ASP A 372 14.07 -9.48 6.27
CA ASP A 372 14.52 -10.12 5.03
C ASP A 372 15.91 -9.61 4.60
N GLU A 373 16.94 -10.25 5.15
CA GLU A 373 18.29 -10.25 4.58
C GLU A 373 18.45 -11.41 3.57
N PRO A 374 19.25 -11.23 2.49
CA PRO A 374 20.23 -10.15 2.24
C PRO A 374 19.67 -8.92 1.48
N THR A 375 20.43 -7.82 1.51
CA THR A 375 20.20 -6.67 0.63
C THR A 375 20.37 -7.06 -0.85
N PRO A 376 19.57 -6.51 -1.79
CA PRO A 376 19.62 -6.81 -3.24
C PRO A 376 20.90 -6.38 -3.96
N GLY A 377 21.95 -6.03 -3.21
CA GLY A 377 23.19 -5.40 -3.66
C GLY A 377 23.15 -3.88 -3.58
N HIS A 378 24.19 -3.26 -4.15
CA HIS A 378 24.43 -1.82 -4.11
C HIS A 378 24.73 -1.26 -5.50
N PHE A 379 24.68 0.06 -5.61
CA PHE A 379 25.19 0.80 -6.75
C PHE A 379 26.70 0.96 -6.69
N GLY A 380 27.34 0.91 -7.85
CA GLY A 380 28.69 1.42 -8.00
C GLY A 380 28.77 2.94 -7.83
N SER A 381 29.95 3.49 -8.07
CA SER A 381 30.17 4.95 -7.99
C SER A 381 29.29 5.72 -8.98
N LEU A 382 28.45 6.62 -8.47
CA LEU A 382 27.60 7.52 -9.26
C LEU A 382 28.39 8.69 -9.90
N GLN A 383 29.70 8.80 -9.65
CA GLN A 383 30.59 9.78 -10.30
C GLN A 383 30.59 9.67 -11.83
N ILE A 384 30.25 8.48 -12.35
CA ILE A 384 30.19 8.22 -13.80
C ILE A 384 29.04 8.96 -14.52
N PHE A 385 28.12 9.60 -13.78
CA PHE A 385 27.00 10.36 -14.32
C PHE A 385 27.25 11.87 -14.23
N PRO A 386 27.99 12.48 -15.17
CA PRO A 386 28.42 13.88 -15.09
C PRO A 386 27.27 14.90 -15.15
N ARG A 387 26.08 14.46 -15.56
CA ARG A 387 24.88 15.30 -15.69
C ARG A 387 23.85 15.11 -14.59
N MET A 388 24.11 14.22 -13.62
CA MET A 388 23.17 13.93 -12.55
C MET A 388 23.01 15.17 -11.66
N LYS A 389 21.78 15.69 -11.59
CA LYS A 389 21.38 16.84 -10.78
C LYS A 389 20.55 16.43 -9.57
N ARG A 390 19.80 15.33 -9.68
CA ARG A 390 18.91 14.85 -8.60
C ARG A 390 19.06 13.35 -8.38
N LEU A 391 19.22 12.96 -7.12
CA LEU A 391 19.25 11.57 -6.68
C LEU A 391 18.24 11.38 -5.56
N ASP A 392 17.36 10.39 -5.69
CA ASP A 392 16.33 10.04 -4.72
C ASP A 392 16.41 8.53 -4.44
N THR A 393 16.93 8.12 -3.29
CA THR A 393 17.23 6.71 -3.06
C THR A 393 17.26 6.36 -1.58
N GLN A 394 17.30 5.08 -1.29
CA GLN A 394 17.61 4.59 0.05
C GLN A 394 19.11 4.58 0.28
N LEU A 395 19.53 4.84 1.52
CA LEU A 395 20.95 4.95 1.88
C LEU A 395 21.68 3.60 1.74
N ASN A 396 20.99 2.48 1.97
CA ASN A 396 21.50 1.12 1.80
C ASN A 396 21.78 0.73 0.33
N ILE A 397 21.02 1.25 -0.64
CA ILE A 397 21.29 1.08 -2.08
C ILE A 397 22.64 1.69 -2.43
N LEU A 398 22.99 2.80 -1.78
CA LEU A 398 24.29 3.41 -1.97
C LEU A 398 25.33 2.56 -1.27
N LEU A 399 25.24 2.35 0.04
CA LEU A 399 26.35 1.91 0.90
C LEU A 399 26.54 0.38 1.10
N ASP A 400 25.85 -0.48 0.34
CA ASP A 400 25.95 -1.96 0.44
C ASP A 400 25.59 -2.56 1.81
N GLY A 401 24.50 -2.06 2.37
CA GLY A 401 24.04 -2.45 3.71
C GLY A 401 24.75 -1.64 4.79
N MET A 402 23.95 -1.14 5.72
CA MET A 402 24.44 -0.52 6.93
C MET A 402 24.00 -1.42 8.07
N THR A 403 24.79 -2.40 8.42
CA THR A 403 24.60 -3.12 9.69
C THR A 403 25.88 -2.99 10.49
N THR A 404 25.81 -3.18 11.80
CA THR A 404 27.02 -3.18 12.66
C THR A 404 28.04 -4.23 12.19
N GLU A 405 27.60 -5.24 11.45
CA GLU A 405 28.43 -6.32 10.92
C GLU A 405 28.96 -6.08 9.49
N ARG A 406 28.32 -5.20 8.71
CA ARG A 406 28.72 -4.85 7.34
C ARG A 406 28.98 -3.36 7.24
N LEU A 407 30.26 -3.00 7.25
CA LEU A 407 30.69 -1.64 6.93
C LEU A 407 30.67 -1.45 5.41
N ALA A 408 30.14 -0.30 4.99
CA ALA A 408 30.14 0.11 3.61
C ALA A 408 31.58 0.11 3.05
N PRO A 409 31.84 -0.51 1.89
CA PRO A 409 33.19 -0.56 1.33
C PRO A 409 33.65 0.78 0.75
N PHE A 410 32.78 1.78 0.72
CA PHE A 410 33.04 3.12 0.18
C PHE A 410 32.22 4.17 0.94
N HIS A 411 32.70 5.42 0.94
CA HIS A 411 32.02 6.53 1.58
C HIS A 411 31.01 7.18 0.63
N LEU A 412 29.99 7.82 1.21
CA LEU A 412 28.95 8.53 0.46
C LEU A 412 29.55 9.65 -0.39
N LYS A 413 30.54 10.38 0.15
CA LYS A 413 31.26 11.46 -0.53
C LYS A 413 31.98 10.99 -1.81
N ASP A 414 32.46 9.76 -1.83
CA ASP A 414 33.21 9.19 -2.96
C ASP A 414 32.27 8.67 -4.05
N THR A 415 31.03 8.35 -3.67
CA THR A 415 30.04 7.77 -4.56
C THR A 415 29.26 8.84 -5.32
N ILE A 416 28.93 9.97 -4.69
CA ILE A 416 27.99 10.96 -5.24
C ILE A 416 28.68 11.99 -6.18
N PRO A 417 28.18 12.21 -7.40
CA PRO A 417 28.79 13.13 -8.35
C PRO A 417 28.79 14.60 -7.88
N GLU A 418 29.82 15.34 -8.27
CA GLU A 418 29.95 16.80 -8.01
C GLU A 418 28.88 17.63 -8.74
N SER A 419 28.27 17.09 -9.80
CA SER A 419 27.17 17.73 -10.53
C SER A 419 25.86 17.76 -9.73
N LEU A 420 25.73 16.94 -8.68
CA LEU A 420 24.49 16.78 -7.93
C LEU A 420 24.08 18.08 -7.24
N ASP A 421 22.84 18.51 -7.49
CA ASP A 421 22.22 19.68 -6.88
C ASP A 421 21.32 19.28 -5.70
N SER A 422 20.62 18.14 -5.80
CA SER A 422 19.64 17.71 -4.80
C SER A 422 19.76 16.23 -4.48
N LEU A 423 19.86 15.92 -3.19
CA LEU A 423 19.97 14.56 -2.67
C LEU A 423 18.80 14.27 -1.72
N PHE A 424 18.01 13.26 -2.04
CA PHE A 424 16.92 12.76 -1.22
C PHE A 424 17.31 11.36 -0.72
N LEU A 425 17.49 11.23 0.59
CA LEU A 425 17.87 9.97 1.22
C LEU A 425 16.76 9.47 2.13
N HIS A 426 16.49 8.18 1.99
CA HIS A 426 15.68 7.44 2.93
C HIS A 426 16.62 6.55 3.74
N PRO A 427 16.84 6.84 5.04
CA PRO A 427 17.73 6.04 5.88
C PRO A 427 17.26 4.58 6.05
N GLY A 428 16.07 4.24 5.56
CA GLY A 428 15.49 2.90 5.62
C GLY A 428 14.88 2.59 6.98
N TRP A 429 14.26 1.42 7.11
CA TRP A 429 13.68 0.91 8.37
C TRP A 429 14.76 0.32 9.30
N VAL A 430 16.00 0.78 9.19
CA VAL A 430 17.12 0.18 9.92
C VAL A 430 17.18 0.81 11.31
N TYR A 431 16.18 0.49 12.14
CA TYR A 431 16.16 0.81 13.58
C TYR A 431 17.43 0.31 14.31
N GLU A 432 18.17 -0.60 13.68
CA GLU A 432 19.39 -1.22 14.20
C GLU A 432 20.69 -0.54 13.76
N THR A 433 20.65 0.45 12.86
CA THR A 433 21.88 1.19 12.53
C THR A 433 22.23 2.17 13.61
N SER A 434 23.51 2.20 13.99
CA SER A 434 24.03 3.26 14.86
C SER A 434 23.76 4.62 14.20
N PRO A 435 22.96 5.51 14.82
CA PRO A 435 22.70 6.87 14.30
C PRO A 435 23.98 7.66 14.03
N ASN A 436 25.05 7.31 14.74
CA ASN A 436 26.37 7.90 14.59
C ASN A 436 26.97 7.66 13.19
N PHE A 437 26.83 6.46 12.63
CA PHE A 437 27.41 6.15 11.32
C PHE A 437 26.74 6.96 10.21
N GLN A 438 25.40 6.98 10.20
CA GLN A 438 24.63 7.78 9.24
C GLN A 438 25.00 9.27 9.36
N THR A 439 25.12 9.76 10.59
CA THR A 439 25.53 11.15 10.85
C THR A 439 26.92 11.44 10.31
N THR A 440 27.90 10.57 10.55
CA THR A 440 29.28 10.76 10.06
C THR A 440 29.36 10.79 8.53
N GLU A 441 28.68 9.87 7.84
CA GLU A 441 28.68 9.84 6.37
C GLU A 441 27.99 11.07 5.75
N LEU A 442 26.85 11.49 6.32
CA LEU A 442 26.16 12.70 5.89
C LEU A 442 27.00 13.95 6.13
N GLN A 443 27.64 14.06 7.31
CA GLN A 443 28.52 15.17 7.64
C GLN A 443 29.73 15.22 6.72
N ALA A 444 30.43 14.10 6.51
CA ALA A 444 31.58 14.04 5.62
C ALA A 444 31.20 14.45 4.19
N MET A 445 30.06 13.98 3.69
CA MET A 445 29.55 14.40 2.39
C MET A 445 29.23 15.90 2.33
N VAL A 446 28.62 16.51 3.34
CA VAL A 446 28.33 17.96 3.31
C VAL A 446 29.63 18.78 3.45
N ALA A 447 30.53 18.39 4.35
CA ALA A 447 31.73 19.14 4.69
C ALA A 447 32.81 19.11 3.60
N GLU A 448 32.98 17.97 2.93
CA GLU A 448 34.12 17.73 2.04
C GLU A 448 33.80 17.96 0.54
N ARG A 449 32.52 18.15 0.18
CA ARG A 449 32.13 18.41 -1.21
C ARG A 449 32.68 19.74 -1.71
N ARG A 450 33.25 19.73 -2.92
CA ARG A 450 33.74 20.96 -3.57
C ARG A 450 32.59 21.86 -3.96
N ARG A 451 31.50 21.26 -4.44
CA ARG A 451 30.26 21.97 -4.76
C ARG A 451 29.18 21.63 -3.73
N PRO A 452 28.71 22.60 -2.93
CA PRO A 452 27.67 22.34 -1.94
C PRO A 452 26.37 21.93 -2.64
N LEU A 453 25.63 21.02 -2.01
CA LEU A 453 24.28 20.67 -2.45
C LEU A 453 23.38 21.90 -2.32
N LYS A 454 22.43 22.06 -3.23
CA LYS A 454 21.35 23.04 -3.03
C LYS A 454 20.37 22.54 -1.98
N LEU A 455 20.10 21.23 -2.00
CA LEU A 455 19.13 20.57 -1.13
C LEU A 455 19.62 19.19 -0.69
N LEU A 456 19.62 18.95 0.62
CA LEU A 456 19.71 17.65 1.25
C LEU A 456 18.38 17.38 1.94
N ALA A 457 17.69 16.32 1.54
CA ALA A 457 16.39 15.94 2.08
C ALA A 457 16.45 14.54 2.68
N LEU A 458 15.98 14.38 3.91
CA LEU A 458 15.96 13.13 4.67
C LEU A 458 14.52 12.71 4.94
N GLY A 459 14.15 11.51 4.50
CA GLY A 459 12.84 10.90 4.71
C GLY A 459 12.76 10.14 6.03
N ASP A 460 13.05 10.80 7.16
CA ASP A 460 13.12 10.22 8.50
C ASP A 460 11.96 10.72 9.37
N ILE A 461 11.05 9.80 9.69
CA ILE A 461 9.85 10.10 10.50
C ILE A 461 10.18 10.42 11.95
N LEU A 462 11.22 9.83 12.51
CA LEU A 462 11.60 10.04 13.91
C LEU A 462 12.34 11.37 14.08
N ALA A 463 13.14 11.74 13.07
CA ALA A 463 13.89 13.00 13.12
C ALA A 463 13.04 14.22 12.72
N ALA A 464 12.00 14.05 11.89
CA ALA A 464 11.22 15.16 11.36
C ALA A 464 10.64 16.15 12.40
N PRO A 465 10.08 15.71 13.56
CA PRO A 465 9.56 16.63 14.57
C PRO A 465 10.61 17.64 15.05
N TYR A 466 11.82 17.16 15.36
CA TYR A 466 12.94 17.98 15.83
C TYR A 466 13.33 19.07 14.80
N TYR A 467 13.56 18.68 13.55
CA TYR A 467 13.97 19.62 12.50
C TYR A 467 12.86 20.59 12.07
N ASN A 468 11.60 20.16 12.13
CA ASN A 468 10.46 21.05 11.90
C ASN A 468 10.36 22.12 13.00
N GLN A 469 10.63 21.74 14.25
CA GLN A 469 10.67 22.66 15.37
C GLN A 469 11.82 23.67 15.23
N ILE A 470 13.04 23.23 14.85
CA ILE A 470 14.15 24.14 14.53
C ILE A 470 13.74 25.16 13.46
N LYS A 471 13.19 24.70 12.33
CA LYS A 471 12.76 25.58 11.24
C LYS A 471 11.71 26.58 11.67
N HIS A 472 10.78 26.15 12.52
CA HIS A 472 9.75 27.03 13.07
C HIS A 472 10.38 28.08 14.01
N SER A 473 11.24 27.64 14.94
CA SER A 473 11.95 28.53 15.87
C SER A 473 12.80 29.57 15.15
N GLU A 474 13.48 29.23 14.06
CA GLU A 474 14.20 30.22 13.24
C GLU A 474 13.27 31.25 12.59
N LYS A 475 12.06 30.84 12.16
CA LYS A 475 11.08 31.74 11.55
C LYS A 475 10.42 32.66 12.58
N THR A 476 10.17 32.18 13.78
CA THR A 476 9.47 32.94 14.84
C THR A 476 10.42 33.61 15.83
N SER A 477 11.73 33.35 15.75
CA SER A 477 12.73 33.74 16.74
C SER A 477 12.42 33.21 18.15
N ASP A 478 11.67 32.09 18.27
CA ASP A 478 11.26 31.48 19.53
C ASP A 478 12.16 30.27 19.84
N PHE A 479 13.30 30.55 20.46
CA PHE A 479 14.30 29.54 20.81
C PHE A 479 13.99 28.81 22.13
N GLU A 480 13.08 29.31 22.96
CA GLU A 480 12.72 28.66 24.23
C GLU A 480 12.05 27.30 23.99
N ARG A 481 11.30 27.17 22.89
CA ARG A 481 10.67 25.90 22.49
C ARG A 481 11.68 24.81 22.12
N MET A 482 12.93 25.13 21.79
CA MET A 482 13.93 24.12 21.38
C MET A 482 14.29 23.13 22.49
N GLY A 483 14.26 23.56 23.76
CA GLY A 483 14.63 22.71 24.89
C GLY A 483 13.71 21.50 25.07
N ALA A 484 12.48 21.56 24.54
CA ALA A 484 11.50 20.47 24.60
C ALA A 484 11.66 19.43 23.46
N ALA A 485 12.47 19.72 22.43
CA ALA A 485 12.57 18.89 21.23
C ALA A 485 13.44 17.62 21.40
N GLY A 486 14.18 17.52 22.51
CA GLY A 486 15.17 16.47 22.73
C GLY A 486 16.54 16.75 22.09
N SER A 487 17.39 15.73 22.01
CA SER A 487 18.69 15.80 21.34
C SER A 487 18.55 15.79 19.82
N GLU A 488 19.42 16.50 19.11
CA GLU A 488 19.44 16.49 17.64
C GLU A 488 19.64 15.05 17.11
N PRO A 489 18.74 14.52 16.26
CA PRO A 489 18.85 13.17 15.70
C PRO A 489 20.11 12.95 14.85
N TYR A 490 20.56 13.98 14.13
CA TYR A 490 21.83 13.98 13.39
C TYR A 490 22.73 15.11 13.92
N PRO A 491 23.43 14.92 15.06
CA PRO A 491 24.12 15.99 15.77
C PRO A 491 25.02 16.83 14.85
N GLY A 492 24.83 18.15 14.82
CA GLY A 492 25.65 19.09 14.05
C GLY A 492 25.35 19.17 12.56
N LEU A 493 24.50 18.29 12.00
CA LEU A 493 24.19 18.28 10.57
C LEU A 493 23.46 19.56 10.14
N TRP A 494 22.54 20.09 10.97
CA TRP A 494 21.86 21.36 10.69
C TRP A 494 22.85 22.52 10.50
N THR A 495 23.74 22.70 11.48
CA THR A 495 24.75 23.75 11.50
C THR A 495 25.69 23.62 10.31
N LEU A 496 26.13 22.40 10.00
CA LEU A 496 27.02 22.12 8.89
C LEU A 496 26.36 22.44 7.53
N CYS A 497 25.11 22.01 7.32
CA CYS A 497 24.38 22.34 6.10
C CYS A 497 24.24 23.86 5.91
N LYS A 498 23.93 24.58 6.99
CA LYS A 498 23.82 26.06 6.98
C LYS A 498 25.15 26.73 6.61
N GLN A 499 26.27 26.25 7.17
CA GLN A 499 27.60 26.75 6.85
C GLN A 499 28.00 26.47 5.39
N ALA A 500 27.65 25.30 4.87
CA ALA A 500 27.89 24.92 3.49
C ALA A 500 26.93 25.60 2.49
N GLY A 501 25.91 26.32 2.95
CA GLY A 501 24.86 26.88 2.09
C GLY A 501 23.92 25.83 1.49
N THR A 502 23.83 24.66 2.11
CA THR A 502 22.92 23.55 1.74
C THR A 502 21.61 23.67 2.52
N GLN A 503 20.47 23.58 1.84
CA GLN A 503 19.18 23.52 2.52
C GLN A 503 18.95 22.10 3.07
N LEU A 504 18.62 21.98 4.36
CA LEU A 504 18.30 20.69 4.99
C LEU A 504 16.78 20.53 5.16
N HIS A 505 16.21 19.48 4.57
CA HIS A 505 14.79 19.12 4.62
C HIS A 505 14.61 17.74 5.26
N VAL A 506 14.29 17.69 6.55
CA VAL A 506 13.91 16.42 7.20
C VAL A 506 12.40 16.35 7.29
N THR A 507 11.81 15.31 6.69
CA THR A 507 10.35 15.12 6.69
C THR A 507 10.01 13.68 7.02
N SER A 508 8.83 13.48 7.59
CA SER A 508 8.28 12.16 7.71
C SER A 508 8.06 11.61 6.29
N SER A 509 8.67 10.47 5.99
CA SER A 509 8.66 9.87 4.64
C SER A 509 7.26 9.90 4.03
N CYS A 510 7.07 10.30 2.75
CA CYS A 510 5.77 10.46 2.04
C CYS A 510 4.61 9.86 2.84
N VAL A 511 4.12 10.61 3.84
CA VAL A 511 3.13 10.08 4.78
C VAL A 511 1.82 10.15 4.04
N ARG A 512 0.99 9.12 4.18
CA ARG A 512 -0.39 9.11 3.64
C ARG A 512 -1.23 10.30 4.13
N THR A 513 -0.73 11.10 5.07
CA THR A 513 -1.41 12.24 5.67
C THR A 513 -1.04 13.57 4.99
N TYR A 514 -2.01 14.11 4.25
CA TYR A 514 -2.47 15.51 4.19
C TYR A 514 -1.46 16.68 4.32
N VAL A 515 -0.21 16.56 3.84
CA VAL A 515 0.65 17.76 3.70
C VAL A 515 0.27 18.45 2.39
N PRO A 516 -0.27 19.69 2.38
CA PRO A 516 -0.60 20.39 1.16
C PRO A 516 0.68 20.75 0.40
N GLY A 517 0.89 20.14 -0.76
CA GLY A 517 2.04 20.42 -1.63
C GLY A 517 2.50 19.20 -2.44
N PRO A 518 3.29 19.40 -3.50
CA PRO A 518 3.93 18.28 -4.20
C PRO A 518 4.87 17.56 -3.23
N CYS A 519 4.69 16.25 -3.05
CA CYS A 519 5.59 15.48 -2.21
C CYS A 519 7.00 15.50 -2.81
N GLU A 520 7.97 16.02 -2.06
CA GLU A 520 9.36 16.10 -2.52
C GLU A 520 10.01 14.71 -2.62
N PHE A 521 9.50 13.72 -1.90
CA PHE A 521 10.00 12.35 -1.87
C PHE A 521 9.19 11.47 -2.82
N HIS A 522 9.77 11.15 -3.96
CA HIS A 522 9.05 10.48 -5.02
C HIS A 522 8.92 8.96 -4.78
N LYS A 523 9.75 8.39 -3.89
CA LYS A 523 9.79 6.94 -3.57
C LYS A 523 9.77 6.09 -4.84
N GLY A 524 10.61 6.43 -5.82
CA GLY A 524 10.71 5.65 -7.05
C GLY A 524 9.43 5.71 -7.90
N GLY A 525 8.63 6.76 -7.73
CA GLY A 525 7.35 6.92 -8.39
C GLY A 525 6.17 6.34 -7.62
N ALA A 526 6.40 5.54 -6.57
CA ALA A 526 5.34 4.91 -5.78
C ALA A 526 4.61 5.88 -4.86
N CYS A 527 5.17 7.06 -4.56
CA CYS A 527 4.48 8.03 -3.72
C CYS A 527 3.13 8.42 -4.36
N GLN A 528 2.04 8.13 -3.64
CA GLN A 528 0.67 8.34 -4.10
C GLN A 528 0.41 9.77 -4.55
N TRP A 529 1.15 10.75 -4.02
CA TRP A 529 1.07 12.15 -4.45
C TRP A 529 1.42 12.37 -5.93
N LEU A 530 2.41 11.65 -6.47
CA LEU A 530 2.85 11.81 -7.86
C LEU A 530 1.79 11.39 -8.87
N TRP A 531 0.93 10.48 -8.47
CA TRP A 531 -0.15 9.94 -9.27
C TRP A 531 -1.49 10.11 -8.54
N ARG A 532 -1.59 11.13 -7.67
CA ARG A 532 -2.77 11.40 -6.83
C ARG A 532 -4.02 11.49 -7.70
N LYS A 533 -3.88 12.14 -8.86
CA LYS A 533 -4.93 12.31 -9.87
C LYS A 533 -5.54 10.99 -10.34
N THR A 534 -4.73 9.94 -10.50
CA THR A 534 -5.17 8.61 -10.94
C THR A 534 -5.44 7.67 -9.78
N TRP A 535 -4.73 7.81 -8.66
CA TRP A 535 -4.93 6.98 -7.47
C TRP A 535 -6.38 7.06 -6.97
N ASN A 536 -7.00 8.24 -6.97
CA ASN A 536 -8.39 8.38 -6.51
C ASN A 536 -9.37 7.64 -7.42
N ILE A 537 -9.13 7.68 -8.74
CA ILE A 537 -9.92 6.86 -9.67
C ILE A 537 -9.78 5.40 -9.24
N ARG A 538 -8.56 4.90 -9.00
CA ARG A 538 -8.36 3.50 -8.56
C ARG A 538 -9.06 3.22 -7.22
N ALA A 539 -8.94 4.12 -6.25
CA ALA A 539 -9.59 4.00 -4.94
C ALA A 539 -11.12 3.93 -5.06
N ASP A 540 -11.72 4.74 -5.94
CA ASP A 540 -13.16 4.66 -6.25
C ASP A 540 -13.53 3.32 -6.88
N GLY A 541 -12.66 2.78 -7.74
CA GLY A 541 -12.82 1.45 -8.33
C GLY A 541 -12.83 0.36 -7.26
N ILE A 542 -11.86 0.39 -6.33
CA ILE A 542 -11.76 -0.53 -5.18
C ILE A 542 -13.02 -0.42 -4.32
N GLN A 543 -13.42 0.80 -3.96
CA GLN A 543 -14.58 1.03 -3.11
C GLN A 543 -15.88 0.56 -3.79
N ARG A 544 -16.08 0.87 -5.07
CA ARG A 544 -17.25 0.41 -5.83
C ARG A 544 -17.29 -1.11 -5.94
N ASN A 545 -16.15 -1.73 -6.23
CA ASN A 545 -16.02 -3.19 -6.30
C ASN A 545 -16.39 -3.82 -4.96
N ARG A 546 -15.83 -3.31 -3.85
CA ARG A 546 -16.17 -3.73 -2.49
C ARG A 546 -17.67 -3.61 -2.19
N THR A 547 -18.27 -2.45 -2.46
CA THR A 547 -19.72 -2.25 -2.28
C THR A 547 -20.55 -3.19 -3.17
N SER A 548 -20.08 -3.51 -4.37
CA SER A 548 -20.76 -4.44 -5.28
C SER A 548 -20.72 -5.85 -4.72
N VAL A 549 -19.54 -6.34 -4.29
CA VAL A 549 -19.36 -7.63 -3.63
C VAL A 549 -20.20 -7.74 -2.35
N GLU A 550 -20.28 -6.68 -1.55
CA GLU A 550 -21.09 -6.63 -0.32
C GLU A 550 -22.61 -6.69 -0.60
N ARG A 551 -23.06 -6.23 -1.77
CA ARG A 551 -24.46 -6.30 -2.21
C ARG A 551 -24.83 -7.62 -2.86
N LEU A 552 -23.86 -8.40 -3.34
CA LEU A 552 -24.15 -9.71 -3.92
C LEU A 552 -24.89 -10.55 -2.86
N PRO A 553 -25.95 -11.31 -3.24
CA PRO A 553 -26.61 -12.21 -2.34
C PRO A 553 -25.55 -13.07 -1.66
N LYS A 554 -25.39 -12.92 -0.34
CA LYS A 554 -24.49 -13.79 0.42
C LYS A 554 -24.90 -15.21 0.06
N PRO A 555 -24.00 -16.05 -0.47
CA PRO A 555 -24.36 -17.38 -0.93
C PRO A 555 -25.13 -18.02 0.22
N VAL A 556 -26.41 -18.35 -0.03
CA VAL A 556 -27.27 -19.01 0.97
C VAL A 556 -26.42 -20.13 1.51
N PRO A 557 -26.05 -20.12 2.81
CA PRO A 557 -25.03 -21.02 3.32
C PRO A 557 -25.42 -22.41 2.87
N ARG A 558 -24.67 -22.96 1.90
CA ARG A 558 -24.95 -24.28 1.32
C ARG A 558 -25.17 -25.17 2.53
N LYS A 559 -26.36 -25.76 2.68
CA LYS A 559 -26.72 -26.65 3.81
C LYS A 559 -25.48 -27.46 4.11
N LYS A 560 -24.79 -27.12 5.21
CA LYS A 560 -23.38 -27.46 5.45
C LYS A 560 -23.18 -28.91 5.03
N THR A 561 -22.64 -29.14 3.83
CA THR A 561 -22.15 -30.46 3.45
C THR A 561 -21.11 -30.75 4.50
N LYS A 562 -21.41 -31.75 5.34
CA LYS A 562 -20.70 -32.16 6.56
C LYS A 562 -19.41 -31.39 6.76
N LYS A 563 -19.39 -30.45 7.73
CA LYS A 563 -18.16 -29.80 8.23
C LYS A 563 -17.04 -30.84 8.11
N SER A 564 -15.99 -30.54 7.35
CA SER A 564 -14.74 -31.29 7.47
C SER A 564 -14.49 -31.44 8.97
N PRO A 565 -14.26 -32.67 9.47
CA PRO A 565 -14.17 -32.92 10.90
C PRO A 565 -13.14 -31.94 11.45
N SER A 566 -13.62 -30.98 12.24
CA SER A 566 -12.73 -29.99 12.82
C SER A 566 -11.73 -30.75 13.65
N LEU A 567 -10.44 -30.60 13.35
CA LEU A 567 -9.39 -31.22 14.15
C LEU A 567 -9.66 -30.94 15.64
N PRO A 568 -9.57 -31.96 16.49
CA PRO A 568 -9.76 -31.79 17.93
C PRO A 568 -8.72 -30.80 18.47
N PRO A 569 -9.05 -30.04 19.53
CA PRO A 569 -8.08 -29.20 20.20
C PRO A 569 -6.96 -30.08 20.78
N HIS A 570 -5.73 -29.54 20.82
CA HIS A 570 -4.61 -30.12 21.51
C HIS A 570 -4.63 -29.70 22.98
N THR A 571 -4.43 -30.66 23.88
CA THR A 571 -4.22 -30.42 25.30
C THR A 571 -2.90 -31.03 25.72
N VAL A 572 -1.99 -30.21 26.23
CA VAL A 572 -0.63 -30.60 26.62
C VAL A 572 -0.45 -30.31 28.10
N ALA A 573 -0.19 -31.34 28.91
CA ALA A 573 0.12 -31.17 30.33
C ALA A 573 1.52 -30.57 30.51
N PHE A 574 1.67 -29.71 31.51
CA PHE A 574 2.96 -29.16 31.95
C PHE A 574 2.95 -28.93 33.46
N THR A 575 4.13 -28.69 34.02
CA THR A 575 4.30 -28.37 35.44
C THR A 575 4.51 -26.87 35.61
N ASP A 576 3.71 -26.22 36.47
CA ASP A 576 3.88 -24.80 36.79
C ASP A 576 5.12 -24.55 37.67
N HIS A 577 5.41 -23.28 37.98
CA HIS A 577 6.56 -22.90 38.79
C HIS A 577 6.53 -23.44 40.23
N THR A 578 5.37 -23.89 40.71
CA THR A 578 5.20 -24.48 42.05
C THR A 578 5.28 -26.00 42.06
N GLY A 579 5.39 -26.64 40.89
CA GLY A 579 5.40 -28.10 40.77
C GLY A 579 4.02 -28.72 40.56
N ASN A 580 2.96 -27.91 40.43
CA ASN A 580 1.60 -28.42 40.22
C ASN A 580 1.33 -28.67 38.74
N GLU A 581 0.38 -29.57 38.47
CA GLU A 581 -0.04 -29.90 37.11
C GLU A 581 -0.94 -28.81 36.51
N ALA A 582 -0.64 -28.41 35.28
CA ALA A 582 -1.33 -27.39 34.50
C ALA A 582 -1.41 -27.82 33.02
N PHE A 583 -2.21 -27.14 32.20
CA PHE A 583 -2.46 -27.56 30.82
C PHE A 583 -2.41 -26.40 29.82
N MET A 584 -1.76 -26.63 28.68
CA MET A 584 -1.86 -25.77 27.49
C MET A 584 -2.92 -26.33 26.55
N VAL A 585 -3.87 -25.50 26.15
CA VAL A 585 -5.01 -25.91 25.30
C VAL A 585 -5.08 -25.01 24.07
N PHE A 586 -5.01 -25.58 22.89
CA PHE A 586 -4.97 -24.79 21.65
C PHE A 586 -5.50 -25.57 20.45
N LYS A 587 -5.68 -24.87 19.33
CA LYS A 587 -6.07 -25.49 18.07
C LYS A 587 -5.36 -24.83 16.91
N ASN A 588 -4.67 -25.64 16.12
CA ASN A 588 -3.97 -25.20 14.93
C ASN A 588 -4.92 -25.11 13.73
N CYS A 589 -4.72 -24.09 12.91
CA CYS A 589 -5.58 -23.74 11.79
C CYS A 589 -5.01 -24.17 10.43
N ILE A 590 -3.79 -24.69 10.38
CA ILE A 590 -3.07 -24.97 9.13
C ILE A 590 -3.03 -26.48 8.89
N ASP A 591 -3.45 -26.90 7.70
CA ASP A 591 -3.46 -28.29 7.19
C ASP A 591 -2.05 -28.92 7.04
N ALA A 592 -1.01 -28.33 7.62
CA ALA A 592 0.34 -28.88 7.60
C ALA A 592 0.52 -29.85 8.78
N GLU A 593 0.76 -31.13 8.48
CA GLU A 593 1.09 -32.19 9.45
C GLU A 593 2.25 -31.85 10.41
N SER A 594 2.98 -30.75 10.17
CA SER A 594 4.13 -30.27 10.93
C SER A 594 3.81 -29.37 12.14
N SER A 595 2.55 -29.00 12.43
CA SER A 595 2.26 -28.08 13.54
C SER A 595 1.53 -28.76 14.72
N LYS A 596 2.30 -29.31 15.66
CA LYS A 596 1.83 -29.59 17.06
C LYS A 596 2.14 -28.44 18.02
N LEU A 597 2.65 -27.32 17.51
CA LEU A 597 3.13 -26.23 18.35
C LEU A 597 1.99 -25.40 18.92
N PRO A 598 2.07 -25.02 20.20
CA PRO A 598 1.09 -24.12 20.81
C PRO A 598 1.27 -22.68 20.28
N PRO A 599 0.17 -21.93 20.06
CA PRO A 599 0.23 -20.49 19.83
C PRO A 599 1.01 -19.75 20.93
N LEU A 600 1.76 -18.68 20.61
CA LEU A 600 2.68 -17.94 21.47
C LEU A 600 1.90 -17.02 22.39
N PHE A 601 0.76 -16.51 21.93
CA PHE A 601 -0.14 -15.66 22.71
C PHE A 601 -0.93 -16.51 23.71
N PRO A 602 -0.66 -16.41 25.03
CA PRO A 602 -1.37 -17.16 26.06
C PRO A 602 -2.54 -16.35 26.65
N LEU A 603 -3.66 -17.01 26.87
CA LEU A 603 -4.71 -16.58 27.78
C LEU A 603 -4.67 -17.45 29.03
N VAL A 604 -4.38 -16.83 30.18
CA VAL A 604 -4.25 -17.56 31.43
C VAL A 604 -5.61 -17.77 32.08
N VAL A 605 -5.94 -19.01 32.42
CA VAL A 605 -7.19 -19.39 33.08
C VAL A 605 -6.89 -20.12 34.38
N TYR A 606 -7.49 -19.66 35.47
CA TYR A 606 -7.43 -20.30 36.78
C TYR A 606 -8.77 -20.96 37.12
N PHE A 607 -8.73 -22.22 37.55
CA PHE A 607 -9.85 -22.87 38.24
C PHE A 607 -9.61 -22.80 39.74
N THR A 608 -10.47 -22.08 40.46
CA THR A 608 -10.27 -21.79 41.89
C THR A 608 -11.23 -22.51 42.82
N HIS A 609 -12.17 -23.30 42.29
CA HIS A 609 -13.09 -24.06 43.13
C HIS A 609 -12.33 -25.06 44.01
N PRO A 610 -12.66 -25.22 45.31
CA PRO A 610 -11.98 -26.16 46.22
C PRO A 610 -11.93 -27.62 45.74
N ASN A 611 -12.91 -28.00 44.92
CA ASN A 611 -13.04 -29.33 44.32
C ASN A 611 -12.61 -29.38 42.85
N ALA A 612 -11.94 -28.33 42.32
CA ALA A 612 -11.40 -28.37 40.97
C ALA A 612 -10.23 -29.37 40.92
N ILE A 613 -10.29 -30.33 40.00
CA ILE A 613 -9.27 -31.37 39.83
C ILE A 613 -8.57 -31.12 38.50
N PRO A 614 -7.22 -31.14 38.43
CA PRO A 614 -6.48 -31.04 37.19
C PRO A 614 -6.77 -32.27 36.31
N SER A 615 -7.75 -32.14 35.41
CA SER A 615 -8.13 -33.21 34.48
C SER A 615 -8.72 -32.61 33.19
N PRO A 616 -8.06 -32.82 32.02
CA PRO A 616 -8.52 -32.29 30.74
C PRO A 616 -9.95 -32.70 30.38
N ASP A 617 -10.30 -33.96 30.68
CA ASP A 617 -11.58 -34.56 30.33
C ASP A 617 -12.68 -34.17 31.33
N ALA A 618 -12.37 -34.12 32.63
CA ALA A 618 -13.35 -33.74 33.65
C ALA A 618 -13.76 -32.27 33.54
N THR A 619 -12.84 -31.40 33.13
CA THR A 619 -13.08 -29.95 32.97
C THR A 619 -13.47 -29.58 31.53
N ASP A 620 -13.41 -30.49 30.56
CA ASP A 620 -13.65 -30.23 29.13
C ASP A 620 -12.92 -28.96 28.62
N LEU A 621 -11.61 -28.94 28.78
CA LEU A 621 -10.78 -27.79 28.41
C LEU A 621 -10.85 -27.48 26.91
N GLY A 622 -11.01 -28.52 26.08
CA GLY A 622 -11.22 -28.38 24.64
C GLY A 622 -12.55 -27.71 24.29
N GLY A 623 -13.60 -27.97 25.07
CA GLY A 623 -14.87 -27.26 25.01
C GLY A 623 -14.76 -25.80 25.44
N LEU A 624 -13.98 -25.51 26.49
CA LEU A 624 -13.73 -24.14 26.94
C LEU A 624 -13.06 -23.30 25.84
N LEU A 625 -11.99 -23.81 25.23
CA LEU A 625 -11.34 -23.15 24.10
C LEU A 625 -12.33 -22.89 22.95
N ARG A 626 -13.20 -23.86 22.66
CA ARG A 626 -14.22 -23.72 21.63
C ARG A 626 -15.24 -22.63 21.97
N ALA A 627 -15.73 -22.60 23.20
CA ALA A 627 -16.68 -21.60 23.68
C ALA A 627 -16.13 -20.18 23.53
N ILE A 628 -14.87 -19.96 23.95
CA ILE A 628 -14.21 -18.66 23.82
C ILE A 628 -14.02 -18.28 22.34
N ARG A 629 -13.68 -19.24 21.46
CA ARG A 629 -13.49 -18.97 20.02
C ARG A 629 -14.78 -18.71 19.24
N GLU A 630 -15.88 -19.38 19.57
CA GLU A 630 -17.15 -19.27 18.83
C GLU A 630 -17.84 -17.90 19.03
N ALA A 631 -17.40 -17.14 20.02
CA ALA A 631 -17.85 -15.79 20.35
C ALA A 631 -17.24 -14.68 19.47
N ARG A 632 -17.21 -14.87 18.14
CA ARG A 632 -16.79 -13.86 17.13
C ARG A 632 -15.34 -13.37 17.21
N ILE A 633 -14.42 -14.13 17.80
CA ILE A 633 -13.00 -13.91 17.55
C ILE A 633 -12.75 -14.18 16.05
N ASP A 634 -12.16 -13.22 15.35
CA ASP A 634 -11.86 -13.37 13.92
C ASP A 634 -11.09 -14.67 13.67
N SER A 635 -11.36 -15.35 12.55
CA SER A 635 -10.85 -16.71 12.30
C SER A 635 -9.33 -16.82 12.36
N ASP A 636 -8.66 -15.69 12.17
CA ASP A 636 -7.23 -15.56 11.93
C ASP A 636 -6.45 -15.20 13.20
N PHE A 637 -7.13 -14.97 14.33
CA PHE A 637 -6.46 -14.79 15.62
C PHE A 637 -6.21 -16.13 16.31
N HIS A 638 -4.94 -16.44 16.57
CA HIS A 638 -4.52 -17.70 17.18
C HIS A 638 -3.96 -17.47 18.58
N PHE A 639 -4.57 -18.12 19.56
CA PHE A 639 -4.17 -18.07 20.96
C PHE A 639 -4.21 -19.47 21.58
N ARG A 640 -3.50 -19.64 22.69
CA ARG A 640 -3.57 -20.83 23.55
C ARG A 640 -4.17 -20.45 24.90
N LEU A 641 -4.79 -21.40 25.59
CA LEU A 641 -5.13 -21.28 27.00
C LEU A 641 -4.02 -21.91 27.83
N ASP A 642 -3.51 -21.20 28.82
CA ASP A 642 -2.65 -21.75 29.87
C ASP A 642 -3.53 -21.90 31.12
N VAL A 643 -3.90 -23.14 31.45
CA VAL A 643 -4.90 -23.47 32.46
C VAL A 643 -4.24 -24.00 33.73
N TYR A 644 -4.50 -23.33 34.85
CA TYR A 644 -3.96 -23.63 36.18
C TYR A 644 -5.09 -24.00 37.15
N PHE A 645 -4.78 -24.87 38.11
CA PHE A 645 -5.71 -25.32 39.13
C PHE A 645 -5.19 -24.88 40.50
N LEU A 646 -5.89 -23.92 41.12
CA LEU A 646 -5.55 -23.39 42.44
C LEU A 646 -6.78 -23.47 43.37
N PRO A 647 -7.09 -24.66 43.91
CA PRO A 647 -8.31 -24.87 44.68
C PRO A 647 -8.37 -24.00 45.94
N GLY A 648 -9.44 -23.23 46.09
CA GLY A 648 -9.65 -22.31 47.23
C GLY A 648 -8.86 -21.01 47.14
N ALA A 649 -8.16 -20.74 46.04
CA ALA A 649 -7.39 -19.52 45.85
C ALA A 649 -8.27 -18.28 45.66
N SER A 650 -7.85 -17.18 46.26
CA SER A 650 -8.41 -15.85 46.02
C SER A 650 -7.89 -15.24 44.71
N GLU A 651 -8.45 -14.09 44.31
CA GLU A 651 -7.92 -13.32 43.16
C GLU A 651 -6.47 -12.88 43.37
N ASP A 652 -6.10 -12.51 44.60
CA ASP A 652 -4.74 -12.11 44.96
C ASP A 652 -3.75 -13.28 44.88
N ASP A 653 -4.19 -14.49 45.25
CA ASP A 653 -3.40 -15.71 45.11
C ASP A 653 -3.15 -16.03 43.62
N CYS A 654 -4.19 -15.90 42.77
CA CYS A 654 -4.06 -16.09 41.32
C CYS A 654 -3.12 -15.06 40.69
N LYS A 655 -3.20 -13.79 41.14
CA LYS A 655 -2.31 -12.71 40.70
C LYS A 655 -0.86 -12.99 41.10
N THR A 656 -0.64 -13.40 42.34
CA THR A 656 0.69 -13.75 42.86
C THR A 656 1.28 -14.92 42.07
N HIS A 657 0.47 -15.96 41.84
CA HIS A 657 0.85 -17.10 41.00
C HIS A 657 1.20 -16.67 39.58
N TYR A 658 0.37 -15.84 38.93
CA TYR A 658 0.62 -15.33 37.58
C TYR A 658 1.97 -14.61 37.48
N LEU A 659 2.28 -13.73 38.44
CA LEU A 659 3.52 -12.96 38.43
C LEU A 659 4.75 -13.85 38.62
N ALA A 660 4.66 -14.84 39.51
CA ALA A 660 5.73 -15.81 39.74
C ALA A 660 5.93 -16.75 38.54
N GLU A 661 4.84 -17.20 37.93
CA GLU A 661 4.88 -17.99 36.69
C GLU A 661 5.51 -17.20 35.55
N ARG A 662 5.10 -15.94 35.37
CA ARG A 662 5.66 -15.01 34.38
C ARG A 662 7.16 -14.79 34.60
N ALA A 663 7.60 -14.67 35.85
CA ALA A 663 9.01 -14.52 36.20
C ALA A 663 9.82 -15.81 35.98
N SER A 664 9.21 -16.98 36.17
CA SER A 664 9.84 -18.28 35.93
C SER A 664 9.99 -18.60 34.43
N ARG A 665 9.07 -18.07 33.61
CA ARG A 665 9.07 -18.23 32.15
C ARG A 665 9.85 -17.10 31.49
N ALA A 666 10.36 -17.34 30.28
CA ALA A 666 10.76 -16.21 29.43
C ALA A 666 9.55 -15.33 29.10
N ASP A 667 9.80 -14.09 28.71
CA ASP A 667 8.86 -13.35 27.88
C ASP A 667 8.80 -13.99 26.49
N TYR A 668 7.62 -14.16 25.91
CA TYR A 668 7.48 -14.66 24.54
C TYR A 668 8.23 -13.78 23.53
N GLU A 669 8.36 -12.47 23.79
CA GLU A 669 9.18 -11.56 22.97
C GLU A 669 10.67 -11.91 23.01
N THR A 670 11.15 -12.47 24.13
CA THR A 670 12.53 -12.97 24.23
C THR A 670 12.70 -14.20 23.37
N LEU A 671 11.73 -15.12 23.35
CA LEU A 671 11.73 -16.26 22.45
C LEU A 671 11.70 -15.84 20.97
N ILE A 672 10.93 -14.80 20.62
CA ILE A 672 10.92 -14.22 19.27
C ILE A 672 12.30 -13.64 18.92
N ARG A 673 12.95 -12.93 19.85
CA ARG A 673 14.30 -12.40 19.63
C ARG A 673 15.35 -13.50 19.48
N GLU A 674 15.32 -14.52 20.34
CA GLU A 674 16.20 -15.69 20.23
C GLU A 674 15.97 -16.44 18.92
N PHE A 675 14.71 -16.59 18.49
CA PHE A 675 14.33 -17.15 17.21
C PHE A 675 14.91 -16.34 16.05
N ASN A 676 14.70 -15.02 16.03
CA ASN A 676 15.22 -14.14 14.97
C ASN A 676 16.75 -14.18 14.91
N ALA A 677 17.43 -14.17 16.07
CA ALA A 677 18.88 -14.31 16.15
C ALA A 677 19.37 -15.67 15.61
N ARG A 678 18.63 -16.76 15.84
CA ARG A 678 18.99 -18.09 15.34
C ARG A 678 18.69 -18.26 13.84
N VAL A 679 17.58 -17.70 13.35
CA VAL A 679 17.30 -17.58 11.90
C VAL A 679 18.46 -16.85 11.22
N PHE A 680 18.89 -15.74 11.82
CA PHE A 680 20.01 -14.94 11.32
C PHE A 680 21.31 -15.76 11.27
N GLN A 681 21.66 -16.47 12.35
CA GLN A 681 22.84 -17.35 12.39
C GLN A 681 22.79 -18.50 11.38
N LEU A 682 21.63 -19.15 11.20
CA LEU A 682 21.48 -20.25 10.25
C LEU A 682 21.53 -19.76 8.79
N LYS A 683 20.95 -18.58 8.51
CA LYS A 683 21.02 -17.96 7.19
C LYS A 683 22.45 -17.49 6.86
N SER A 684 23.18 -16.93 7.82
CA SER A 684 24.57 -16.46 7.63
C SER A 684 25.57 -17.62 7.43
N GLN A 685 25.31 -18.79 8.02
CA GLN A 685 26.13 -20.00 7.80
C GLN A 685 25.83 -20.73 6.48
N ARG A 686 24.65 -20.54 5.87
CA ARG A 686 24.17 -21.28 4.67
C ARG A 686 24.54 -20.65 3.32
N GLY A 687 25.57 -19.81 3.26
CA GLY A 687 26.09 -19.15 2.04
C GLY A 687 26.62 -20.06 0.92
N SER A 688 26.27 -21.35 0.86
CA SER A 688 26.54 -22.20 -0.30
C SER A 688 25.48 -23.30 -0.45
N ARG A 689 24.68 -23.13 -1.52
CA ARG A 689 23.85 -24.10 -2.25
C ARG A 689 23.20 -25.24 -1.45
N SER A 690 21.88 -25.10 -1.31
CA SER A 690 20.86 -26.16 -1.37
C SER A 690 21.29 -27.55 -0.90
N ALA A 691 21.16 -27.79 0.40
CA ALA A 691 21.05 -29.14 0.96
C ALA A 691 19.82 -29.17 1.86
N GLU A 692 18.97 -30.16 1.66
CA GLU A 692 17.79 -30.47 2.46
C GLU A 692 18.16 -30.50 3.96
N LEU A 693 17.22 -30.09 4.83
CA LEU A 693 17.37 -30.18 6.28
C LEU A 693 17.58 -31.64 6.69
N GLY A 694 18.83 -32.09 6.71
CA GLY A 694 19.24 -33.33 7.35
C GLY A 694 19.13 -33.19 8.86
N ASP A 695 18.40 -34.13 9.46
CA ASP A 695 18.03 -34.33 10.87
C ASP A 695 19.19 -34.40 11.89
N SER A 696 20.40 -33.95 11.54
CA SER A 696 21.63 -34.40 12.20
C SER A 696 22.30 -33.40 13.15
N SER A 697 21.64 -32.30 13.54
CA SER A 697 22.13 -31.47 14.65
C SER A 697 21.31 -31.79 15.90
N PRO A 698 21.92 -32.29 17.00
CA PRO A 698 21.16 -32.64 18.18
C PRO A 698 20.47 -31.38 18.70
N ALA A 699 19.14 -31.36 18.62
CA ALA A 699 18.33 -30.36 19.27
C ALA A 699 18.74 -30.38 20.75
N GLN A 700 19.35 -29.29 21.22
CA GLN A 700 19.37 -29.02 22.65
C GLN A 700 17.91 -28.85 23.04
N THR A 701 17.31 -29.94 23.53
CA THR A 701 15.96 -30.00 24.06
C THR A 701 15.92 -29.16 25.33
N THR A 702 15.84 -27.85 25.20
CA THR A 702 15.50 -26.97 26.32
C THR A 702 14.00 -27.15 26.55
N THR A 703 13.64 -27.92 27.57
CA THR A 703 12.27 -28.16 28.06
C THR A 703 11.65 -26.92 28.70
N ARG A 704 11.72 -25.75 28.03
CA ARG A 704 11.48 -24.44 28.65
C ARG A 704 10.16 -23.83 28.19
N LEU A 705 9.18 -23.69 29.11
CA LEU A 705 7.95 -22.83 29.03
C LEU A 705 7.76 -22.00 27.74
N PRO A 706 6.75 -22.11 26.82
CA PRO A 706 6.53 -20.99 25.93
C PRO A 706 6.24 -19.75 26.77
N GLY A 707 6.84 -18.63 26.41
CA GLY A 707 6.83 -17.44 27.25
C GLY A 707 5.43 -16.90 27.51
N MET A 708 5.30 -16.14 28.60
CA MET A 708 4.06 -15.43 28.94
C MET A 708 4.06 -14.02 28.35
N ALA A 709 2.88 -13.47 28.09
CA ALA A 709 2.73 -12.11 27.61
C ALA A 709 3.19 -11.09 28.66
N ARG A 710 4.11 -10.20 28.29
CA ARG A 710 4.54 -9.07 29.12
C ARG A 710 3.48 -7.97 29.21
N SER A 711 2.76 -7.77 28.10
CA SER A 711 1.59 -6.91 27.99
C SER A 711 0.61 -7.52 26.99
N HIS A 712 -0.65 -7.13 27.11
CA HIS A 712 -1.71 -7.48 26.16
C HIS A 712 -2.10 -6.18 25.43
N PRO A 713 -1.75 -6.01 24.15
CA PRO A 713 -2.05 -4.77 23.44
C PRO A 713 -3.57 -4.53 23.39
N GLY A 714 -4.02 -3.28 23.47
CA GLY A 714 -5.45 -2.94 23.53
C GLY A 714 -6.09 -3.11 24.92
N LEU A 715 -5.31 -3.49 25.93
CA LEU A 715 -5.73 -3.58 27.34
C LEU A 715 -4.98 -2.59 28.25
N GLU A 716 -4.34 -1.58 27.66
CA GLU A 716 -3.77 -0.44 28.38
C GLU A 716 -4.85 0.19 29.28
N PRO A 717 -4.54 0.56 30.54
CA PRO A 717 -3.21 0.72 31.15
C PRO A 717 -2.59 -0.54 31.78
N TYR A 718 -3.21 -1.72 31.66
CA TYR A 718 -2.85 -2.91 32.45
C TYR A 718 -1.88 -3.83 31.70
N ARG A 719 -0.82 -4.28 32.38
CA ARG A 719 0.14 -5.25 31.83
C ARG A 719 -0.27 -6.71 32.07
N GLY A 720 -1.06 -6.97 33.11
CA GLY A 720 -1.51 -8.30 33.51
C GLY A 720 -2.97 -8.56 33.18
N LEU A 721 -3.23 -9.74 32.62
CA LEU A 721 -4.57 -10.25 32.38
C LEU A 721 -4.64 -11.72 32.82
N LEU A 722 -5.63 -12.06 33.64
CA LEU A 722 -5.97 -13.46 33.90
C LEU A 722 -7.48 -13.66 33.96
N LEU A 723 -7.90 -14.88 33.66
CA LEU A 723 -9.27 -15.33 33.76
C LEU A 723 -9.40 -16.28 34.95
N SER A 724 -10.46 -16.16 35.73
CA SER A 724 -10.74 -16.99 36.91
C SER A 724 -12.14 -17.59 36.80
N CYS A 725 -12.20 -18.91 36.91
CA CYS A 725 -13.42 -19.69 36.95
C CYS A 725 -13.61 -20.24 38.37
N PRO A 726 -14.60 -19.74 39.12
CA PRO A 726 -14.82 -20.15 40.50
C PRO A 726 -15.54 -21.50 40.64
N GLU A 727 -15.95 -22.11 39.53
CA GLU A 727 -16.73 -23.35 39.49
C GLU A 727 -15.82 -24.58 39.29
N VAL A 728 -16.33 -25.78 39.61
CA VAL A 728 -15.60 -27.05 39.41
C VAL A 728 -15.32 -27.27 37.91
N ASN A 729 -16.33 -27.06 37.09
CA ASN A 729 -16.26 -27.08 35.64
C ASN A 729 -16.84 -25.77 35.09
N TRP A 730 -16.27 -25.25 34.00
CA TRP A 730 -16.74 -24.01 33.37
C TRP A 730 -18.18 -24.08 32.84
N ARG A 731 -18.71 -25.30 32.66
CA ARG A 731 -20.10 -25.58 32.28
C ARG A 731 -21.08 -25.53 33.46
N ASP A 732 -20.57 -25.52 34.68
CA ASP A 732 -21.39 -25.52 35.89
C ASP A 732 -21.90 -24.12 36.23
N GLY A 733 -22.86 -24.07 37.15
CA GLY A 733 -23.36 -22.82 37.73
C GLY A 733 -23.87 -21.83 36.70
N ALA A 734 -23.39 -20.59 36.81
CA ALA A 734 -23.77 -19.50 35.92
C ALA A 734 -22.97 -19.47 34.60
N GLN A 735 -21.98 -20.36 34.42
CA GLN A 735 -21.07 -20.41 33.27
C GLN A 735 -20.43 -19.05 32.97
N ARG A 736 -19.89 -18.45 34.04
CA ARG A 736 -19.26 -17.14 33.99
C ARG A 736 -17.78 -17.25 34.29
N ILE A 737 -17.02 -16.33 33.71
CA ILE A 737 -15.60 -16.20 33.97
C ILE A 737 -15.29 -14.77 34.39
N SER A 738 -14.52 -14.63 35.45
CA SER A 738 -14.04 -13.34 35.93
C SER A 738 -12.73 -13.02 35.23
N CYS A 739 -12.65 -11.85 34.62
CA CYS A 739 -11.49 -11.32 33.94
C CYS A 739 -10.86 -10.24 34.80
N LEU A 740 -9.69 -10.52 35.36
CA LEU A 740 -8.93 -9.61 36.21
C LEU A 740 -7.85 -8.92 35.37
N ARG A 741 -7.91 -7.58 35.34
CA ARG A 741 -6.87 -6.71 34.77
C ARG A 741 -6.10 -6.05 35.90
N PHE A 742 -4.77 -6.12 35.87
CA PHE A 742 -3.90 -5.65 36.95
C PHE A 742 -2.51 -5.26 36.43
N ASP A 743 -1.61 -4.83 37.32
CA ASP A 743 -0.26 -4.37 36.97
C ASP A 743 -0.33 -3.12 36.08
N LYS A 744 -0.94 -2.06 36.63
CA LYS A 744 -1.12 -0.77 35.96
C LYS A 744 0.26 -0.17 35.67
N GLN A 745 0.51 0.18 34.41
CA GLN A 745 1.79 0.76 34.01
C GLN A 745 1.95 2.17 34.60
N ALA A 746 3.11 2.41 35.23
CA ALA A 746 3.46 3.73 35.76
C ALA A 746 3.49 4.76 34.62
N VAL A 747 2.92 5.94 34.88
CA VAL A 747 2.79 7.04 33.90
C VAL A 747 4.15 7.49 33.35
N GLU A 748 5.24 7.28 34.10
CA GLU A 748 6.60 7.64 33.69
C GLU A 748 7.11 6.78 32.51
N ASP A 749 6.69 5.51 32.41
CA ASP A 749 7.03 4.61 31.30
C ASP A 749 6.23 4.90 30.02
N ALA A 750 5.17 5.73 30.08
CA ALA A 750 4.26 6.01 28.96
C ALA A 750 4.59 7.31 28.20
N THR A 751 5.65 8.02 28.60
CA THR A 751 6.00 9.36 28.10
C THR A 751 6.47 9.41 26.64
N ASP A 752 6.65 8.27 25.98
CA ASP A 752 7.14 8.19 24.60
C ASP A 752 6.02 8.24 23.52
N TYR A 753 4.74 8.16 23.90
CA TYR A 753 3.63 8.23 22.94
C TYR A 753 2.81 9.51 23.11
N SER A 754 2.94 10.42 22.15
CA SER A 754 2.22 11.70 22.06
C SER A 754 0.74 11.51 21.67
N GLN A 755 -0.05 10.81 22.48
CA GLN A 755 -1.52 10.83 22.39
C GLN A 755 -2.07 11.85 23.40
N GLY A 756 -3.05 12.64 22.97
CA GLY A 756 -3.45 13.91 23.58
C GLY A 756 -3.90 13.84 25.05
N ASP A 757 -3.81 14.97 25.74
CA ASP A 757 -4.02 15.14 27.19
C ASP A 757 -5.28 14.46 27.77
N ALA A 758 -6.37 14.35 26.98
CA ALA A 758 -7.62 13.72 27.43
C ALA A 758 -7.52 12.21 27.68
N GLN A 759 -6.70 11.49 26.90
CA GLN A 759 -6.54 10.03 27.05
C GLN A 759 -5.62 9.70 28.24
N ASN A 760 -4.71 10.62 28.59
CA ASN A 760 -3.84 10.52 29.75
C ASN A 760 -4.60 10.68 31.09
N ASP A 761 -5.69 11.43 31.11
CA ASP A 761 -6.52 11.59 32.32
C ASP A 761 -7.34 10.34 32.64
N GLU A 762 -7.89 9.67 31.62
CA GLU A 762 -8.56 8.36 31.81
C GLU A 762 -7.57 7.31 32.32
N TYR A 763 -6.34 7.31 31.76
CA TYR A 763 -5.25 6.45 32.18
C TYR A 763 -4.84 6.68 33.64
N ARG A 764 -4.69 7.94 34.06
CA ARG A 764 -4.34 8.31 35.45
C ARG A 764 -5.41 7.89 36.44
N ASN A 765 -6.68 8.02 36.08
CA ASN A 765 -7.80 7.75 36.97
C ASN A 765 -8.24 6.27 37.02
N ALA A 766 -7.73 5.41 36.12
CA ALA A 766 -8.03 3.99 36.16
C ALA A 766 -7.56 3.35 37.50
N PRO A 767 -8.33 2.42 38.11
CA PRO A 767 -7.94 1.76 39.35
C PRO A 767 -6.73 0.84 39.16
N GLU A 768 -6.04 0.47 40.25
CA GLU A 768 -4.87 -0.43 40.22
C GLU A 768 -5.17 -1.84 39.67
N SER A 769 -6.41 -2.28 39.84
CA SER A 769 -6.94 -3.49 39.24
C SER A 769 -8.43 -3.36 38.99
N THR A 770 -8.93 -4.06 37.97
CA THR A 770 -10.38 -4.14 37.68
C THR A 770 -10.75 -5.58 37.36
N THR A 771 -11.81 -6.07 37.99
CA THR A 771 -12.43 -7.38 37.68
C THR A 771 -13.73 -7.16 36.92
N LEU A 772 -13.88 -7.82 35.78
CA LEU A 772 -15.11 -7.85 34.97
C LEU A 772 -15.61 -9.29 34.87
N SER A 773 -16.93 -9.50 34.90
CA SER A 773 -17.51 -10.84 34.78
C SER A 773 -18.20 -11.01 33.44
N PHE A 774 -17.80 -12.04 32.69
CA PHE A 774 -18.31 -12.32 31.34
C PHE A 774 -19.00 -13.66 31.26
N ARG A 775 -19.94 -13.80 30.31
CA ARG A 775 -20.47 -15.10 29.91
C ARG A 775 -19.41 -15.85 29.11
N ILE A 776 -19.27 -17.16 29.34
CA ILE A 776 -18.28 -17.97 28.63
C ILE A 776 -18.73 -18.26 27.19
N ALA A 777 -20.03 -18.49 26.98
CA ALA A 777 -20.61 -18.81 25.68
C ALA A 777 -21.97 -18.11 25.46
N TYR A 778 -22.42 -18.04 24.20
CA TYR A 778 -23.71 -17.44 23.86
C TYR A 778 -24.93 -18.21 24.38
N ASP A 779 -24.77 -19.49 24.68
CA ASP A 779 -25.78 -20.36 25.28
C ASP A 779 -25.69 -20.41 26.82
N SER A 780 -24.72 -19.74 27.45
CA SER A 780 -24.63 -19.61 28.90
C SER A 780 -25.84 -18.85 29.48
N PRO A 781 -26.27 -19.06 30.73
CA PRO A 781 -27.37 -18.30 31.33
C PRO A 781 -27.14 -16.78 31.30
N LYS A 782 -28.16 -15.98 30.97
CA LYS A 782 -28.12 -14.51 31.07
C LYS A 782 -28.40 -14.06 32.51
N SER A 783 -27.73 -13.00 32.96
CA SER A 783 -27.96 -12.41 34.29
C SER A 783 -29.18 -11.48 34.36
N GLY A 784 -29.82 -11.16 33.22
CA GLY A 784 -31.03 -10.34 33.14
C GLY A 784 -30.91 -9.12 32.22
N ASP A 785 -29.68 -8.71 31.89
CA ASP A 785 -29.42 -7.71 30.85
C ASP A 785 -29.31 -8.36 29.48
N ASP A 786 -30.06 -7.84 28.50
CA ASP A 786 -30.12 -8.43 27.17
C ASP A 786 -28.83 -8.21 26.35
N ASP A 787 -28.02 -7.22 26.73
CA ASP A 787 -26.77 -6.79 26.08
C ASP A 787 -25.51 -7.40 26.72
N GLU A 788 -25.66 -8.45 27.52
CA GLU A 788 -24.53 -9.08 28.21
C GLU A 788 -23.56 -9.78 27.24
N GLU A 789 -22.35 -9.22 27.15
CA GLU A 789 -21.27 -9.66 26.28
C GLU A 789 -20.62 -10.97 26.74
N THR A 790 -20.20 -11.82 25.79
CA THR A 790 -19.39 -13.00 26.09
C THR A 790 -17.90 -12.66 26.15
N ILE A 791 -17.09 -13.47 26.83
CA ILE A 791 -15.64 -13.23 26.93
C ILE A 791 -14.97 -13.16 25.55
N GLY A 792 -15.42 -13.96 24.59
CA GLY A 792 -14.88 -13.94 23.24
C GLY A 792 -15.29 -12.70 22.43
N ASP A 793 -16.50 -12.16 22.66
CA ASP A 793 -16.92 -10.90 22.03
C ASP A 793 -16.02 -9.76 22.54
N TRP A 794 -15.80 -9.71 23.85
CA TRP A 794 -14.94 -8.71 24.49
C TRP A 794 -13.51 -8.79 23.96
N PHE A 795 -12.94 -10.00 23.90
CA PHE A 795 -11.65 -10.21 23.26
C PHE A 795 -11.66 -9.80 21.79
N GLY A 796 -12.70 -10.13 21.02
CA GLY A 796 -12.83 -9.75 19.62
C GLY A 796 -12.87 -8.24 19.41
N GLN A 797 -13.43 -7.48 20.36
CA GLN A 797 -13.42 -6.02 20.32
C GLN A 797 -12.04 -5.46 20.69
N SER A 798 -11.46 -5.90 21.82
CA SER A 798 -10.14 -5.46 22.29
C SER A 798 -9.00 -5.87 21.36
N THR A 799 -9.14 -6.98 20.62
CA THR A 799 -8.12 -7.49 19.70
C THR A 799 -8.18 -6.89 18.30
N LYS A 800 -9.21 -6.13 17.92
CA LYS A 800 -9.19 -5.39 16.65
C LYS A 800 -8.01 -4.43 16.56
N ASP A 801 -7.60 -3.87 17.71
CA ASP A 801 -6.40 -3.06 17.82
C ASP A 801 -5.13 -3.93 17.76
N ILE A 802 -5.14 -5.13 18.35
CA ILE A 802 -4.05 -6.13 18.24
C ILE A 802 -3.85 -6.63 16.80
N GLN A 803 -4.91 -6.86 16.04
CA GLN A 803 -4.85 -7.38 14.67
C GLN A 803 -4.19 -6.40 13.69
N SER A 804 -4.24 -5.09 13.98
CA SER A 804 -3.49 -4.10 13.23
C SER A 804 -1.97 -4.27 13.38
N ALA A 805 -1.51 -4.93 14.46
CA ALA A 805 -0.14 -5.37 14.67
C ALA A 805 0.06 -6.80 14.11
N HIS A 806 0.10 -6.90 12.78
CA HIS A 806 0.24 -8.09 11.92
C HIS A 806 1.40 -9.09 12.21
N ARG A 807 2.08 -9.05 13.36
CA ARG A 807 3.31 -9.81 13.63
C ARG A 807 3.09 -11.27 14.07
N PHE A 808 1.96 -11.64 14.66
CA PHE A 808 1.84 -12.93 15.37
C PHE A 808 1.61 -14.18 14.49
N GLY A 809 0.82 -14.09 13.42
CA GLY A 809 0.54 -15.24 12.54
C GLY A 809 1.75 -15.70 11.73
N ASP A 810 2.57 -14.74 11.27
CA ASP A 810 3.75 -15.01 10.45
C ASP A 810 4.89 -15.67 11.28
N ILE A 811 5.11 -15.19 12.50
CA ILE A 811 6.12 -15.73 13.42
C ILE A 811 5.83 -17.20 13.76
N HIS A 812 4.56 -17.59 13.90
CA HIS A 812 4.20 -18.98 14.19
C HIS A 812 4.50 -19.96 13.07
N SER A 813 4.10 -19.58 11.86
CA SER A 813 4.32 -20.40 10.67
C SER A 813 5.82 -20.63 10.45
N ARG A 814 6.64 -19.62 10.77
CA ARG A 814 8.10 -19.66 10.66
C ARG A 814 8.77 -20.46 11.78
N ALA A 815 8.25 -20.41 13.02
CA ALA A 815 8.73 -21.23 14.13
C ALA A 815 8.52 -22.74 13.88
N ALA A 816 7.36 -23.11 13.32
CA ALA A 816 7.06 -24.50 12.96
C ALA A 816 8.00 -25.05 11.86
N GLY A 817 8.36 -24.23 10.88
CA GLY A 817 9.21 -24.63 9.75
C GLY A 817 10.67 -24.97 10.10
N MET A 818 11.14 -24.65 11.31
CA MET A 818 12.54 -24.86 11.72
C MET A 818 12.74 -25.97 12.74
N ALA A 819 11.74 -26.84 12.92
CA ALA A 819 11.83 -27.97 13.85
C ALA A 819 12.23 -27.53 15.29
N TRP A 820 11.64 -26.44 15.79
CA TRP A 820 11.45 -26.30 17.24
C TRP A 820 10.49 -27.42 17.70
N THR A 821 10.96 -28.67 17.65
CA THR A 821 10.19 -29.90 17.88
C THR A 821 10.48 -30.50 19.24
N SER A 822 11.37 -29.91 20.03
CA SER A 822 11.66 -30.38 21.38
C SER A 822 10.81 -29.66 22.41
N TRP A 823 9.54 -30.04 22.41
CA TRP A 823 8.64 -29.90 23.54
C TRP A 823 8.11 -31.26 23.92
#